data_AF-A0A9P7L048-F1
#
_entry.id   AF-A0A9P7L048-F1
#
_cell.length_a   1.000
_cell.length_b   1.000
_cell.length_c   1.000
_cell.angle_alpha   90.00
_cell.angle_beta   90.00
_cell.angle_gamma   90.00
#
_symmetry.space_group_name_H-M   'P 1'
#
loop_
_entity.id
_entity.type
_entity.pdbx_description
1 polymer ?
#
loop_
_entity_poly.entity_id
_entity_poly.type
_entity_poly.pdbx_seq_one_letter_code
_entity_poly.pdbx_strand_id
1 'polypeptide(L)'
;MTATSSIDLINLCRSISKAAASCLAAADNLVERDEQHVLELKTISSGLEELKSRLAELEELLHAKPDSRKLRDTRETLTPLFTLYETALEFLRMQLASWHPENIAGSDSEFLKAHEDCLVVYNYMLEVCTPLVRKDDFSGPSGSAFFTRQAEEAVKSAMNKRLVKAGKDTARNSTMSISEKVPVAEKEVAPPSYPELVSTTASPPIASPSTSSPLVQSPVDNCRSPKGSSFFKALTSGFRKHDPLVSTLCQAAARGDEQQVSGLISQGANVNGRSGDGDTPLKCAIRYDQVGTCRLLLQAGAQSNDLPPLFKASAVGSLKIARMLIDSGESVHDKSKTGKPYFVDVVAKGNLDGIKFLLENGAPVNARNERREEAIVQVVKTDNIEITRLLLAHGANASAKDVLGKDIIVHAVKKGNIELANILLDHGADPNAESAVKQTILYAAVQSGDTDMVGLLLDKGANAKVLNVLGTSMLEASIGMKRFQIVKKLIEGGADVDGTDAHQQPILIKVIRNPFLNNDEKVEVMKMLMANGASPETVDIIFGLPAICHAVEMPSTPVVQALLSRAVNTNVRMLSGQTLLTYSIDVNRQNTVEALLAQGVDVNEVDGLNRTPLKLALMRLDYNLTAKLMDYGADPTAKENQEAVKFIKAVGRKDLQELLRPREVEAGPSTPAVRHEVELPTTEAPPPSYELVAGKV
;
A
#
# COMPACT_ATOMS: atom_id res chain seq x y z
N MET A 1 22.89 -11.67 35.20
CA MET A 1 22.70 -10.56 34.23
C MET A 1 21.24 -10.06 34.25
N THR A 2 20.71 -9.60 35.40
CA THR A 2 19.26 -9.35 35.53
C THR A 2 18.84 -7.91 35.90
N ALA A 3 19.77 -7.03 36.32
CA ALA A 3 19.43 -5.67 36.75
C ALA A 3 19.29 -4.63 35.62
N THR A 4 20.02 -4.78 34.51
CA THR A 4 19.95 -3.85 33.35
C THR A 4 18.57 -3.82 32.71
N SER A 5 17.82 -4.89 32.92
CA SER A 5 16.64 -5.22 32.15
C SER A 5 15.38 -4.49 32.70
N SER A 6 15.20 -4.47 34.02
CA SER A 6 14.10 -3.76 34.69
C SER A 6 14.21 -2.24 34.51
N ILE A 7 15.44 -1.73 34.47
CA ILE A 7 15.75 -0.32 34.23
C ILE A 7 15.21 0.15 32.86
N ASP A 8 15.26 -0.68 31.83
CA ASP A 8 14.78 -0.32 30.49
C ASP A 8 13.26 -0.11 30.45
N LEU A 9 12.49 -1.01 31.08
CA LEU A 9 11.02 -0.90 31.12
C LEU A 9 10.58 0.28 32.00
N ILE A 10 11.26 0.51 33.13
CA ILE A 10 11.04 1.68 33.99
C ILE A 10 11.31 2.98 33.21
N ASN A 11 12.41 3.03 32.45
CA ASN A 11 12.74 4.18 31.60
C ASN A 11 11.70 4.39 30.51
N LEU A 12 11.17 3.32 29.93
CA LEU A 12 10.12 3.37 28.92
C LEU A 12 8.78 3.88 29.49
N CYS A 13 8.35 3.38 30.66
CA CYS A 13 7.19 3.91 31.38
C CYS A 13 7.34 5.43 31.63
N ARG A 14 8.52 5.86 32.06
CA ARG A 14 8.82 7.28 32.33
C ARG A 14 8.80 8.12 31.05
N SER A 15 9.33 7.59 29.95
CA SER A 15 9.32 8.24 28.64
C SER A 15 7.89 8.44 28.11
N ILE A 16 7.08 7.39 28.16
CA ILE A 16 5.66 7.42 27.75
C ILE A 16 4.87 8.38 28.63
N SER A 17 5.08 8.36 29.95
CA SER A 17 4.42 9.29 30.88
C SER A 17 4.75 10.75 30.56
N LYS A 18 6.00 11.05 30.19
CA LYS A 18 6.42 12.39 29.75
C LYS A 18 5.80 12.79 28.41
N ALA A 19 5.77 11.88 27.44
CA ALA A 19 5.14 12.10 26.14
C ALA A 19 3.63 12.34 26.28
N ALA A 20 2.95 11.55 27.12
CA ALA A 20 1.54 11.71 27.45
C ALA A 20 1.25 13.06 28.11
N ALA A 21 2.11 13.53 29.03
CA ALA A 21 1.98 14.85 29.64
C ALA A 21 2.12 15.99 28.61
N SER A 22 3.03 15.85 27.63
CA SER A 22 3.16 16.83 26.55
C SER A 22 1.94 16.83 25.63
N CYS A 23 1.36 15.67 25.33
CA CYS A 23 0.14 15.56 24.50
C CYS A 23 -1.07 16.12 25.22
N LEU A 24 -1.21 15.85 26.53
CA LEU A 24 -2.27 16.38 27.39
C LEU A 24 -2.25 17.91 27.39
N ALA A 25 -1.08 18.52 27.63
CA ALA A 25 -0.93 19.97 27.59
C ALA A 25 -1.28 20.55 26.22
N ALA A 26 -0.94 19.87 25.13
CA ALA A 26 -1.32 20.31 23.78
C ALA A 26 -2.82 20.18 23.52
N ALA A 27 -3.45 19.08 23.95
CA ALA A 27 -4.88 18.84 23.82
C ALA A 27 -5.70 19.84 24.64
N ASP A 28 -5.35 20.09 25.90
CA ASP A 28 -6.07 21.03 26.76
C ASP A 28 -6.01 22.47 26.23
N ASN A 29 -4.86 22.89 25.68
CA ASN A 29 -4.73 24.19 25.02
C ASN A 29 -5.64 24.34 23.78
N LEU A 30 -5.98 23.23 23.11
CA LEU A 30 -6.87 23.20 21.95
C LEU A 30 -8.36 23.08 22.36
N VAL A 31 -8.67 22.38 23.46
CA VAL A 31 -10.03 22.25 24.02
C VAL A 31 -10.64 23.61 24.36
N GLU A 32 -9.82 24.58 24.79
CA GLU A 32 -10.28 25.95 25.08
C GLU A 32 -10.62 26.77 23.82
N ARG A 33 -10.26 26.29 22.62
CA ARG A 33 -10.23 27.09 21.39
C ARG A 33 -11.03 26.53 20.21
N ASP A 34 -11.38 25.25 20.22
CA ASP A 34 -12.11 24.58 19.13
C ASP A 34 -13.39 23.92 19.64
N GLU A 35 -14.56 24.50 19.32
CA GLU A 35 -15.89 23.97 19.69
C GLU A 35 -16.25 22.65 18.98
N GLN A 36 -15.63 22.33 17.84
CA GLN A 36 -16.04 21.21 17.00
C GLN A 36 -15.50 19.86 17.51
N HIS A 37 -14.29 19.82 18.07
CA HIS A 37 -13.64 18.59 18.57
C HIS A 37 -13.48 18.55 20.10
N VAL A 38 -14.11 19.48 20.84
CA VAL A 38 -14.04 19.57 22.33
C VAL A 38 -14.25 18.22 22.98
N LEU A 39 -15.24 17.46 22.53
CA LEU A 39 -15.61 16.20 23.18
C LEU A 39 -14.53 15.13 22.98
N GLU A 40 -14.01 14.98 21.76
CA GLU A 40 -12.96 14.02 21.42
C GLU A 40 -11.65 14.37 22.12
N LEU A 41 -11.27 15.64 22.12
CA LEU A 41 -10.07 16.12 22.81
C LEU A 41 -10.18 15.96 24.33
N LYS A 42 -11.35 16.20 24.94
CA LYS A 42 -11.56 15.93 26.37
C LYS A 42 -11.46 14.45 26.71
N THR A 43 -11.97 13.56 25.87
CA THR A 43 -11.83 12.11 26.07
C THR A 43 -10.37 11.68 25.97
N ILE A 44 -9.62 12.23 25.01
CA ILE A 44 -8.17 11.98 24.88
C ILE A 44 -7.42 12.51 26.11
N SER A 45 -7.70 13.74 26.57
CA SER A 45 -7.09 14.31 27.78
C SER A 45 -7.37 13.41 29.00
N SER A 46 -8.61 12.97 29.19
CA SER A 46 -8.98 12.04 30.28
C SER A 46 -8.25 10.70 30.17
N GLY A 47 -8.18 10.12 28.97
CA GLY A 47 -7.48 8.85 28.74
C GLY A 47 -5.97 8.95 28.95
N LEU A 48 -5.36 10.09 28.61
CA LEU A 48 -3.94 10.36 28.84
C LEU A 48 -3.62 10.54 30.33
N GLU A 49 -4.51 11.16 31.11
CA GLU A 49 -4.34 11.24 32.58
C GLU A 49 -4.48 9.87 33.23
N GLU A 50 -5.44 9.06 32.81
CA GLU A 50 -5.61 7.70 33.30
C GLU A 50 -4.38 6.83 33.00
N LEU A 51 -3.84 6.95 31.79
CA LEU A 51 -2.62 6.28 31.36
C LEU A 51 -1.43 6.66 32.25
N LYS A 52 -1.23 7.95 32.52
CA LYS A 52 -0.16 8.44 33.40
C LYS A 52 -0.27 7.86 34.80
N SER A 53 -1.48 7.84 35.36
CA SER A 53 -1.76 7.27 36.69
C SER A 53 -1.41 5.77 36.74
N ARG A 54 -1.84 5.00 35.74
CA ARG A 54 -1.60 3.56 35.66
C ARG A 54 -0.12 3.21 35.39
N LEU A 55 0.58 4.01 34.61
CA LEU A 55 2.03 3.86 34.40
C LEU A 55 2.83 4.14 35.67
N ALA A 56 2.40 5.13 36.48
CA ALA A 56 3.02 5.41 37.77
C ALA A 56 2.84 4.24 38.76
N GLU A 57 1.65 3.63 38.80
CA GLU A 57 1.39 2.44 39.61
C GLU A 57 2.26 1.25 39.18
N LEU A 58 2.41 1.04 37.86
CA LEU A 58 3.29 -0.01 37.33
C LEU A 58 4.77 0.26 37.64
N GLU A 59 5.22 1.52 37.55
CA GLU A 59 6.59 1.94 37.91
C GLU A 59 6.88 1.66 39.40
N GLU A 60 5.94 1.98 40.29
CA GLU A 60 6.06 1.70 41.73
C GLU A 60 6.19 0.18 42.01
N LEU A 61 5.38 -0.65 41.33
CA LEU A 61 5.45 -2.10 41.46
C LEU A 61 6.75 -2.69 40.89
N LEU A 62 7.24 -2.15 39.77
CA LEU A 62 8.52 -2.51 39.15
C LEU A 62 9.70 -2.21 40.08
N HIS A 63 9.63 -1.11 40.83
CA HIS A 63 10.62 -0.76 41.86
C HIS A 63 10.51 -1.62 43.13
N ALA A 64 9.30 -1.99 43.55
CA ALA A 64 9.08 -2.75 44.77
C ALA A 64 9.45 -4.25 44.66
N LYS A 65 9.34 -4.87 43.48
CA LYS A 65 9.60 -6.31 43.28
C LYS A 65 10.42 -6.61 42.00
N PRO A 66 11.70 -6.24 41.90
CA PRO A 66 12.46 -6.32 40.63
C PRO A 66 12.75 -7.74 40.09
N ASP A 67 12.72 -8.79 40.92
CA ASP A 67 13.18 -10.15 40.56
C ASP A 67 12.06 -11.21 40.45
N SER A 68 10.79 -10.80 40.32
CA SER A 68 9.68 -11.74 40.18
C SER A 68 9.70 -12.47 38.82
N ARG A 69 9.55 -13.80 38.83
CA ARG A 69 9.50 -14.62 37.59
C ARG A 69 8.36 -14.17 36.67
N LYS A 70 7.22 -13.79 37.24
CA LYS A 70 6.06 -13.26 36.51
C LYS A 70 6.32 -11.88 35.88
N LEU A 71 7.18 -11.07 36.52
CA LEU A 71 7.64 -9.79 35.98
C LEU A 71 8.57 -9.93 34.78
N ARG A 72 9.29 -11.05 34.69
CA ARG A 72 10.10 -11.38 33.51
C ARG A 72 9.21 -11.65 32.29
N ASP A 73 8.15 -12.43 32.47
CA ASP A 73 7.20 -12.78 31.40
C ASP A 73 6.35 -11.57 30.95
N THR A 74 5.92 -10.72 31.89
CA THR A 74 5.22 -9.46 31.54
C THR A 74 6.15 -8.44 30.89
N ARG A 75 7.46 -8.49 31.15
CA ARG A 75 8.44 -7.58 30.54
C ARG A 75 8.70 -7.87 29.07
N GLU A 76 8.86 -9.14 28.69
CA GLU A 76 9.01 -9.53 27.27
C GLU A 76 7.77 -9.13 26.45
N THR A 77 6.61 -9.07 27.11
CA THR A 77 5.33 -8.67 26.54
C THR A 77 5.15 -7.15 26.43
N LEU A 78 5.37 -6.42 27.52
CA LEU A 78 5.05 -4.98 27.61
C LEU A 78 6.07 -4.11 26.86
N THR A 79 7.33 -4.51 26.80
CA THR A 79 8.40 -3.73 26.16
C THR A 79 8.09 -3.41 24.69
N PRO A 80 7.84 -4.38 23.79
CA PRO A 80 7.53 -4.07 22.39
C PRO A 80 6.23 -3.25 22.24
N LEU A 81 5.20 -3.54 23.05
CA LEU A 81 3.92 -2.83 23.01
C LEU A 81 4.04 -1.35 23.44
N PHE A 82 4.85 -1.08 24.45
CA PHE A 82 5.14 0.27 24.92
C PHE A 82 6.01 1.03 23.93
N THR A 83 6.99 0.39 23.27
CA THR A 83 7.76 1.05 22.21
C THR A 83 6.87 1.45 21.02
N LEU A 84 5.94 0.59 20.61
CA LEU A 84 4.96 0.92 19.57
C LEU A 84 4.07 2.09 20.00
N TYR A 85 3.63 2.09 21.27
CA TYR A 85 2.79 3.15 21.78
C TYR A 85 3.49 4.50 21.90
N GLU A 86 4.76 4.49 22.32
CA GLU A 86 5.61 5.68 22.37
C GLU A 86 5.70 6.35 20.99
N THR A 87 5.86 5.56 19.93
CA THR A 87 5.83 6.10 18.56
C THR A 87 4.46 6.68 18.18
N ALA A 88 3.35 6.05 18.60
CA ALA A 88 2.00 6.57 18.36
C ALA A 88 1.74 7.90 19.08
N LEU A 89 2.18 8.04 20.33
CA LEU A 89 2.09 9.30 21.08
C LEU A 89 2.88 10.43 20.41
N GLU A 90 4.03 10.14 19.81
CA GLU A 90 4.78 11.16 19.09
C GLU A 90 4.04 11.64 17.83
N PHE A 91 3.33 10.75 17.12
CA PHE A 91 2.45 11.14 16.02
C PHE A 91 1.27 11.99 16.49
N LEU A 92 0.63 11.62 17.60
CA LEU A 92 -0.42 12.43 18.22
C LEU A 92 0.11 13.82 18.58
N ARG A 93 1.31 13.89 19.18
CA ARG A 93 1.98 15.15 19.53
C ARG A 93 2.23 16.02 18.30
N MET A 94 2.75 15.44 17.22
CA MET A 94 3.00 16.16 15.97
C MET A 94 1.70 16.67 15.33
N GLN A 95 0.64 15.87 15.36
CA GLN A 95 -0.68 16.28 14.84
C GLN A 95 -1.27 17.42 15.68
N LEU A 96 -1.33 17.27 17.01
CA LEU A 96 -1.82 18.34 17.90
C LEU A 96 -0.98 19.63 17.76
N ALA A 97 0.34 19.51 17.58
CA ALA A 97 1.21 20.67 17.35
C ALA A 97 1.03 21.32 15.97
N SER A 98 0.55 20.58 14.98
CA SER A 98 0.28 21.09 13.63
C SER A 98 -1.01 21.91 13.54
N TRP A 99 -1.90 21.78 14.53
CA TRP A 99 -3.18 22.48 14.57
C TRP A 99 -2.98 23.94 14.97
N HIS A 100 -3.02 24.84 13.98
CA HIS A 100 -2.95 26.29 14.18
C HIS A 100 -4.36 26.88 14.35
N PRO A 101 -4.58 27.92 15.19
CA PRO A 101 -5.90 28.51 15.45
C PRO A 101 -6.65 29.02 14.22
N GLU A 102 -5.93 29.30 13.13
CA GLU A 102 -6.49 29.89 11.91
C GLU A 102 -6.83 28.85 10.82
N ASN A 103 -6.55 27.56 11.03
CA ASN A 103 -6.64 26.55 9.98
C ASN A 103 -7.17 25.17 10.44
N ILE A 104 -8.05 25.16 11.45
CA ILE A 104 -8.61 23.94 12.08
C ILE A 104 -9.62 23.20 11.16
N ALA A 105 -10.06 23.81 10.07
CA ALA A 105 -11.11 23.29 9.19
C ALA A 105 -10.72 22.06 8.33
N GLY A 106 -9.56 21.43 8.56
CA GLY A 106 -9.07 20.26 7.83
C GLY A 106 -8.76 19.04 8.72
N SER A 107 -9.34 18.95 9.91
CA SER A 107 -9.01 17.94 10.92
C SER A 107 -9.63 16.55 10.66
N ASP A 108 -8.81 15.52 10.79
CA ASP A 108 -9.24 14.12 10.86
C ASP A 108 -9.82 13.83 12.27
N SER A 109 -11.12 14.04 12.51
CA SER A 109 -11.83 13.52 13.71
C SER A 109 -11.60 12.01 13.87
N GLU A 110 -11.44 11.30 12.76
CA GLU A 110 -11.08 9.88 12.75
C GLU A 110 -9.67 9.60 13.27
N PHE A 111 -8.77 10.58 13.23
CA PHE A 111 -7.44 10.49 13.85
C PHE A 111 -7.49 10.58 15.35
N LEU A 112 -8.27 11.50 15.89
CA LEU A 112 -8.50 11.59 17.33
C LEU A 112 -9.20 10.33 17.83
N LYS A 113 -10.25 9.88 17.14
CA LYS A 113 -10.98 8.66 17.51
C LYS A 113 -10.15 7.38 17.47
N ALA A 114 -9.23 7.27 16.52
CA ALA A 114 -8.30 6.13 16.48
C ALA A 114 -7.28 6.17 17.64
N HIS A 115 -6.86 7.36 18.07
CA HIS A 115 -6.01 7.51 19.25
C HIS A 115 -6.78 7.26 20.56
N GLU A 116 -8.05 7.64 20.61
CA GLU A 116 -8.98 7.28 21.68
C GLU A 116 -9.11 5.76 21.79
N ASP A 117 -9.38 5.05 20.68
CA ASP A 117 -9.47 3.58 20.65
C ASP A 117 -8.15 2.93 21.14
N CYS A 118 -6.99 3.47 20.74
CA CYS A 118 -5.70 2.99 21.23
C CYS A 118 -5.56 3.22 22.74
N LEU A 119 -5.87 4.43 23.23
CA LEU A 119 -5.82 4.78 24.66
C LEU A 119 -6.67 3.84 25.51
N VAL A 120 -7.88 3.49 25.05
CA VAL A 120 -8.76 2.53 25.74
C VAL A 120 -8.10 1.16 25.87
N VAL A 121 -7.48 0.66 24.78
CA VAL A 121 -6.80 -0.65 24.79
C VAL A 121 -5.58 -0.64 25.72
N TYR A 122 -4.76 0.41 25.70
CA TYR A 122 -3.59 0.50 26.56
C TYR A 122 -3.95 0.68 28.04
N ASN A 123 -4.97 1.48 28.36
CA ASN A 123 -5.47 1.62 29.73
C ASN A 123 -6.08 0.33 30.27
N TYR A 124 -6.88 -0.37 29.46
CA TYR A 124 -7.42 -1.69 29.81
C TYR A 124 -6.33 -2.74 30.00
N MET A 125 -5.32 -2.75 29.13
CA MET A 125 -4.17 -3.65 29.27
C MET A 125 -3.42 -3.38 30.59
N LEU A 126 -3.12 -2.13 30.90
CA LEU A 126 -2.48 -1.76 32.17
C LEU A 126 -3.37 -2.13 33.37
N GLU A 127 -4.68 -1.95 33.27
CA GLU A 127 -5.65 -2.37 34.28
C GLU A 127 -5.60 -3.87 34.57
N VAL A 128 -5.38 -4.70 33.55
CA VAL A 128 -5.28 -6.17 33.70
C VAL A 128 -3.88 -6.60 34.14
N CYS A 129 -2.83 -5.97 33.60
CA CYS A 129 -1.44 -6.33 33.88
C CYS A 129 -0.99 -5.94 35.30
N THR A 130 -1.39 -4.78 35.80
CA THR A 130 -0.96 -4.26 37.12
C THR A 130 -1.38 -5.17 38.29
N PRO A 131 -2.62 -5.69 38.37
CA PRO A 131 -3.03 -6.67 39.39
C PRO A 131 -2.35 -8.05 39.26
N LEU A 132 -2.03 -8.49 38.05
CA LEU A 132 -1.31 -9.75 37.79
C LEU A 132 0.12 -9.71 38.34
N VAL A 133 0.75 -8.54 38.33
CA VAL A 133 2.05 -8.30 38.96
C VAL A 133 1.93 -8.21 40.50
N ARG A 134 0.76 -7.82 41.02
CA ARG A 134 0.52 -7.60 42.46
C ARG A 134 0.17 -8.88 43.24
N LYS A 135 -0.54 -9.86 42.66
CA LYS A 135 -0.95 -11.11 43.34
C LYS A 135 0.01 -12.27 43.06
N ASP A 136 0.66 -12.77 44.11
CA ASP A 136 1.59 -13.92 44.01
C ASP A 136 0.85 -15.26 43.73
N ASP A 137 -0.44 -15.38 44.05
CA ASP A 137 -1.24 -16.61 43.98
C ASP A 137 -2.23 -16.66 42.79
N PHE A 138 -1.78 -17.09 41.62
CA PHE A 138 -2.67 -17.51 40.53
C PHE A 138 -2.10 -18.77 39.88
N SER A 139 -2.80 -19.89 40.04
CA SER A 139 -2.46 -21.21 39.48
C SER A 139 -3.33 -21.48 38.25
N GLY A 140 -2.81 -21.15 37.06
CA GLY A 140 -3.44 -21.51 35.79
C GLY A 140 -2.54 -21.19 34.59
N PRO A 141 -2.53 -22.01 33.52
CA PRO A 141 -1.75 -21.76 32.32
C PRO A 141 -2.43 -20.72 31.39
N SER A 142 -1.63 -19.90 30.69
CA SER A 142 -2.02 -19.15 29.48
C SER A 142 -2.98 -17.95 29.60
N GLY A 143 -2.88 -17.15 30.67
CA GLY A 143 -3.51 -15.82 30.70
C GLY A 143 -2.76 -14.79 29.82
N SER A 144 -1.43 -14.66 30.01
CA SER A 144 -0.67 -13.57 29.38
C SER A 144 -0.68 -13.64 27.85
N ALA A 145 -0.40 -14.79 27.24
CA ALA A 145 -0.32 -14.92 25.78
C ALA A 145 -1.65 -14.66 25.05
N PHE A 146 -2.78 -15.02 25.66
CA PHE A 146 -4.11 -14.73 25.11
C PHE A 146 -4.42 -13.23 25.15
N PHE A 147 -4.14 -12.58 26.29
CA PHE A 147 -4.30 -11.13 26.45
C PHE A 147 -3.34 -10.33 25.55
N THR A 148 -2.08 -10.75 25.43
CA THR A 148 -1.08 -10.14 24.53
C THR A 148 -1.54 -10.22 23.08
N ARG A 149 -2.02 -11.40 22.65
CA ARG A 149 -2.51 -11.59 21.28
C ARG A 149 -3.76 -10.76 20.99
N GLN A 150 -4.67 -10.65 21.95
CA GLN A 150 -5.89 -9.85 21.80
C GLN A 150 -5.58 -8.34 21.81
N ALA A 151 -4.65 -7.88 22.65
CA ALA A 151 -4.20 -6.49 22.69
C ALA A 151 -3.41 -6.13 21.42
N GLU A 152 -2.50 -7.00 20.95
CA GLU A 152 -1.79 -6.81 19.68
C GLU A 152 -2.74 -6.82 18.48
N GLU A 153 -3.68 -7.78 18.41
CA GLU A 153 -4.68 -7.85 17.33
C GLU A 153 -5.64 -6.65 17.39
N ALA A 154 -6.00 -6.14 18.56
CA ALA A 154 -6.83 -4.95 18.73
C ALA A 154 -6.08 -3.67 18.30
N VAL A 155 -4.82 -3.51 18.70
CA VAL A 155 -3.95 -2.38 18.28
C VAL A 155 -3.68 -2.46 16.77
N LYS A 156 -3.35 -3.64 16.24
CA LYS A 156 -3.18 -3.89 14.80
C LYS A 156 -4.48 -3.65 14.03
N SER A 157 -5.64 -4.03 14.56
CA SER A 157 -6.96 -3.81 13.96
C SER A 157 -7.37 -2.33 13.97
N ALA A 158 -7.11 -1.60 15.07
CA ALA A 158 -7.35 -0.17 15.17
C ALA A 158 -6.46 0.62 14.19
N MET A 159 -5.17 0.26 14.09
CA MET A 159 -4.25 0.84 13.10
C MET A 159 -4.61 0.44 11.66
N ASN A 160 -5.00 -0.82 11.40
CA ASN A 160 -5.37 -1.33 10.07
C ASN A 160 -6.72 -0.80 9.55
N LYS A 161 -7.69 -0.51 10.43
CA LYS A 161 -8.94 0.17 10.05
C LYS A 161 -8.69 1.51 9.36
N ARG A 162 -7.53 2.15 9.62
CA ARG A 162 -7.11 3.38 8.95
C ARG A 162 -6.51 3.16 7.56
N LEU A 163 -5.87 2.02 7.28
CA LEU A 163 -5.40 1.69 5.93
C LEU A 163 -6.57 1.43 4.95
N VAL A 164 -7.67 0.86 5.46
CA VAL A 164 -8.87 0.61 4.64
C VAL A 164 -9.70 1.87 4.42
N LYS A 165 -9.67 2.84 5.35
CA LYS A 165 -10.49 4.04 5.25
C LYS A 165 -9.79 5.22 4.56
N ALA A 166 -8.47 5.36 4.70
CA ALA A 166 -7.68 6.26 3.85
C ALA A 166 -7.83 5.93 2.35
N GLY A 167 -8.07 4.66 2.01
CA GLY A 167 -8.41 4.23 0.64
C GLY A 167 -9.87 4.54 0.23
N LYS A 168 -10.83 4.52 1.18
CA LYS A 168 -12.24 4.83 0.91
C LYS A 168 -12.56 6.33 0.88
N ASP A 169 -11.81 7.16 1.59
CA ASP A 169 -12.02 8.62 1.56
C ASP A 169 -11.36 9.27 0.34
N THR A 170 -10.32 8.64 -0.24
CA THR A 170 -9.91 8.93 -1.63
C THR A 170 -10.98 8.54 -2.66
N ALA A 171 -11.73 7.46 -2.44
CA ALA A 171 -12.82 7.07 -3.34
C ALA A 171 -14.06 7.98 -3.20
N ARG A 172 -14.40 8.42 -1.98
CA ARG A 172 -15.53 9.36 -1.74
C ARG A 172 -15.25 10.78 -2.21
N ASN A 173 -14.04 11.29 -2.02
CA ASN A 173 -13.64 12.60 -2.56
C ASN A 173 -13.48 12.61 -4.09
N SER A 174 -13.44 11.44 -4.72
CA SER A 174 -13.51 11.29 -6.18
C SER A 174 -14.96 11.22 -6.72
N THR A 175 -15.97 11.08 -5.85
CA THR A 175 -17.39 10.96 -6.24
C THR A 175 -18.26 12.17 -5.90
N MET A 176 -17.70 13.26 -5.36
CA MET A 176 -18.42 14.53 -5.14
C MET A 176 -17.97 15.59 -6.15
N SER A 177 -18.29 15.38 -7.43
CA SER A 177 -18.45 16.42 -8.46
C SER A 177 -19.08 15.85 -9.74
N ILE A 178 -20.25 15.22 -9.63
CA ILE A 178 -21.20 15.15 -10.76
C ILE A 178 -22.60 15.39 -10.17
N SER A 179 -23.13 16.58 -10.43
CA SER A 179 -24.54 16.88 -10.23
C SER A 179 -25.29 16.29 -11.42
N GLU A 180 -25.78 15.06 -11.29
CA GLU A 180 -26.81 14.52 -12.18
C GLU A 180 -28.18 14.98 -11.68
N LYS A 181 -28.74 15.98 -12.37
CA LYS A 181 -30.19 16.14 -12.46
C LYS A 181 -30.70 15.14 -13.50
N VAL A 182 -31.51 14.18 -13.06
CA VAL A 182 -32.40 13.42 -13.95
C VAL A 182 -33.55 14.35 -14.37
N PRO A 183 -33.93 14.34 -15.65
CA PRO A 183 -35.31 13.94 -15.92
C PRO A 183 -35.40 12.87 -17.01
N VAL A 184 -36.44 12.06 -16.82
CA VAL A 184 -36.89 10.93 -17.63
C VAL A 184 -37.31 11.37 -19.04
N ALA A 185 -37.05 10.50 -20.00
CA ALA A 185 -37.34 10.62 -21.42
C ALA A 185 -38.84 10.70 -21.76
N GLU A 186 -39.16 11.43 -22.84
CA GLU A 186 -40.14 11.00 -23.83
C GLU A 186 -39.85 11.64 -25.21
N LYS A 187 -40.37 10.99 -26.24
CA LYS A 187 -39.88 10.89 -27.62
C LYS A 187 -40.19 12.06 -28.58
N GLU A 188 -39.42 12.04 -29.68
CA GLU A 188 -39.83 12.12 -31.11
C GLU A 188 -39.77 13.45 -31.92
N VAL A 189 -39.06 13.31 -33.07
CA VAL A 189 -39.22 13.93 -34.41
C VAL A 189 -38.56 15.29 -34.75
N ALA A 190 -37.84 15.30 -35.88
CA ALA A 190 -37.20 16.42 -36.59
C ALA A 190 -38.09 16.96 -37.75
N PRO A 191 -37.62 17.83 -38.67
CA PRO A 191 -37.14 19.22 -38.60
C PRO A 191 -38.05 20.15 -39.49
N PRO A 192 -37.55 21.11 -40.31
CA PRO A 192 -37.16 22.51 -40.04
C PRO A 192 -38.02 23.58 -40.79
N SER A 193 -37.88 24.87 -40.47
CA SER A 193 -38.20 25.97 -41.42
C SER A 193 -37.63 27.35 -41.01
N TYR A 194 -36.87 27.96 -41.94
CA TYR A 194 -36.77 29.42 -42.15
C TYR A 194 -38.07 29.90 -42.86
N PRO A 195 -38.47 31.21 -42.97
CA PRO A 195 -37.59 32.36 -43.25
C PRO A 195 -38.01 33.79 -42.76
N GLU A 196 -37.05 34.72 -42.90
CA GLU A 196 -37.08 36.13 -43.39
C GLU A 196 -38.16 37.21 -43.12
N LEU A 197 -37.66 38.48 -43.18
CA LEU A 197 -38.26 39.77 -43.65
C LEU A 197 -39.34 40.44 -42.76
N VAL A 198 -39.54 41.77 -42.65
CA VAL A 198 -38.83 43.01 -43.00
C VAL A 198 -39.63 44.18 -42.40
N SER A 199 -38.94 45.25 -41.95
CA SER A 199 -39.40 46.67 -41.82
C SER A 199 -40.66 46.96 -40.95
N THR A 200 -40.93 48.14 -40.39
CA THR A 200 -40.82 49.52 -40.90
C THR A 200 -41.14 50.49 -39.75
N THR A 201 -40.58 51.71 -39.84
CA THR A 201 -41.16 53.03 -39.41
C THR A 201 -41.32 53.29 -37.90
N ALA A 202 -41.11 54.48 -37.32
CA ALA A 202 -40.92 55.85 -37.81
C ALA A 202 -40.20 56.69 -36.73
N SER A 203 -39.49 57.74 -37.17
CA SER A 203 -38.91 58.86 -36.40
C SER A 203 -39.99 59.89 -35.95
N PRO A 204 -39.65 61.12 -35.49
CA PRO A 204 -38.92 61.61 -34.30
C PRO A 204 -39.87 62.63 -33.55
N PRO A 205 -39.53 63.86 -33.06
CA PRO A 205 -38.29 64.54 -32.61
C PRO A 205 -38.46 65.13 -31.17
N ILE A 206 -37.54 65.84 -30.51
CA ILE A 206 -37.23 67.28 -30.65
C ILE A 206 -36.24 67.70 -29.53
N ALA A 207 -35.32 68.60 -29.90
CA ALA A 207 -34.61 69.64 -29.12
C ALA A 207 -33.51 69.26 -28.09
N SER A 208 -32.28 69.52 -28.54
CA SER A 208 -31.17 70.17 -27.81
C SER A 208 -31.49 71.68 -27.58
N PRO A 209 -30.64 72.56 -26.97
CA PRO A 209 -29.20 72.42 -26.71
C PRO A 209 -28.69 73.12 -25.43
N SER A 210 -27.36 73.32 -25.39
CA SER A 210 -26.60 74.37 -24.66
C SER A 210 -26.36 74.11 -23.16
N THR A 211 -25.18 74.32 -22.56
CA THR A 211 -23.94 75.00 -23.00
C THR A 211 -22.82 74.74 -21.98
N SER A 212 -21.60 75.05 -22.43
CA SER A 212 -20.43 75.56 -21.67
C SER A 212 -19.65 74.63 -20.73
N SER A 213 -18.48 74.23 -21.24
CA SER A 213 -17.19 74.09 -20.53
C SER A 213 -16.71 75.45 -19.94
N PRO A 214 -15.49 75.62 -19.37
CA PRO A 214 -14.42 74.67 -18.98
C PRO A 214 -13.70 75.04 -17.63
N LEU A 215 -12.51 74.44 -17.38
CA LEU A 215 -11.42 74.90 -16.47
C LEU A 215 -11.65 74.63 -14.97
N VAL A 216 -10.72 74.28 -14.07
CA VAL A 216 -9.25 74.20 -14.05
C VAL A 216 -8.82 73.57 -12.68
N GLN A 217 -7.61 72.98 -12.63
CA GLN A 217 -6.74 72.75 -11.46
C GLN A 217 -7.07 71.67 -10.38
N SER A 218 -6.13 70.72 -10.30
CA SER A 218 -5.62 70.02 -9.09
C SER A 218 -5.20 71.00 -7.97
N PRO A 219 -4.90 70.64 -6.69
CA PRO A 219 -4.33 69.36 -6.22
C PRO A 219 -4.62 68.92 -4.74
N VAL A 220 -4.12 67.71 -4.37
CA VAL A 220 -3.47 67.31 -3.08
C VAL A 220 -4.27 67.20 -1.74
N ASP A 221 -3.96 66.07 -1.05
CA ASP A 221 -3.97 65.72 0.38
C ASP A 221 -5.17 65.07 1.15
N ASN A 222 -4.91 63.82 1.55
CA ASN A 222 -5.05 63.21 2.89
C ASN A 222 -6.29 63.48 3.77
N CYS A 223 -7.06 62.43 4.10
CA CYS A 223 -7.10 61.81 5.45
C CYS A 223 -8.20 60.74 5.63
N ARG A 224 -7.99 59.95 6.68
CA ARG A 224 -8.64 58.69 7.11
C ARG A 224 -10.16 58.72 7.36
N SER A 225 -10.82 57.64 6.88
CA SER A 225 -11.98 56.83 7.37
C SER A 225 -13.04 57.42 8.35
N PRO A 226 -14.33 57.01 8.25
CA PRO A 226 -14.74 55.78 8.96
C PRO A 226 -15.82 54.92 8.27
N LYS A 227 -16.00 53.73 8.85
CA LYS A 227 -16.94 52.65 8.52
C LYS A 227 -18.40 53.13 8.57
N GLY A 228 -19.22 52.69 7.61
CA GLY A 228 -20.68 52.84 7.65
C GLY A 228 -21.39 52.23 6.43
N SER A 229 -22.23 51.24 6.70
CA SER A 229 -23.34 50.72 5.87
C SER A 229 -23.09 50.34 4.40
N SER A 230 -22.69 49.08 4.25
CA SER A 230 -23.05 48.22 3.12
C SER A 230 -24.57 48.14 2.95
N PHE A 231 -25.23 49.02 2.18
CA PHE A 231 -26.59 48.75 1.68
C PHE A 231 -26.98 49.47 0.36
N PHE A 232 -26.12 50.29 -0.25
CA PHE A 232 -26.39 50.98 -1.53
C PHE A 232 -25.31 50.81 -2.61
N LYS A 233 -24.56 49.69 -2.58
CA LYS A 233 -23.61 49.30 -3.66
C LYS A 233 -24.15 48.21 -4.61
N ALA A 234 -25.44 47.88 -4.50
CA ALA A 234 -26.07 46.80 -5.25
C ALA A 234 -26.97 47.25 -6.42
N LEU A 235 -26.95 48.54 -6.81
CA LEU A 235 -27.77 49.04 -7.95
C LEU A 235 -26.97 49.79 -9.03
N THR A 236 -25.64 49.66 -9.04
CA THR A 236 -24.79 50.12 -10.16
C THR A 236 -23.81 49.05 -10.67
N SER A 237 -24.04 47.78 -10.32
CA SER A 237 -23.23 46.64 -10.80
C SER A 237 -23.66 46.08 -12.16
N GLY A 238 -24.50 46.79 -12.92
CA GLY A 238 -24.82 46.49 -14.31
C GLY A 238 -24.22 47.54 -15.25
N PHE A 239 -23.42 47.10 -16.22
CA PHE A 239 -22.68 47.88 -17.23
C PHE A 239 -21.33 48.48 -16.78
N ARG A 240 -20.30 47.62 -16.70
CA ARG A 240 -18.98 48.09 -17.15
C ARG A 240 -19.11 48.39 -18.64
N LYS A 241 -19.03 49.65 -19.04
CA LYS A 241 -18.93 50.02 -20.47
C LYS A 241 -17.63 49.39 -21.00
N HIS A 242 -17.73 48.29 -21.74
CA HIS A 242 -16.61 47.77 -22.50
C HIS A 242 -16.29 48.80 -23.59
N ASP A 243 -15.01 49.14 -23.73
CA ASP A 243 -14.58 50.03 -24.80
C ASP A 243 -14.87 49.35 -26.15
N PRO A 244 -15.79 49.88 -26.97
CA PRO A 244 -16.15 49.26 -28.24
C PRO A 244 -14.94 49.18 -29.17
N LEU A 245 -14.00 50.12 -29.08
CA LEU A 245 -12.77 50.12 -29.88
C LEU A 245 -11.83 48.98 -29.50
N VAL A 246 -11.77 48.61 -28.21
CA VAL A 246 -10.99 47.45 -27.76
C VAL A 246 -11.64 46.16 -28.24
N SER A 247 -12.96 46.10 -28.24
CA SER A 247 -13.69 44.91 -28.68
C SER A 247 -13.55 44.70 -30.20
N THR A 248 -13.62 45.77 -30.99
CA THR A 248 -13.33 45.72 -32.43
C THR A 248 -11.86 45.41 -32.71
N LEU A 249 -10.93 45.95 -31.92
CA LEU A 249 -9.51 45.63 -32.03
C LEU A 249 -9.23 44.14 -31.74
N CYS A 250 -9.87 43.57 -30.71
CA CYS A 250 -9.80 42.13 -30.42
C CYS A 250 -10.35 41.28 -31.57
N GLN A 251 -11.45 41.72 -32.20
CA GLN A 251 -12.05 41.00 -33.33
C GLN A 251 -11.17 41.09 -34.60
N ALA A 252 -10.59 42.26 -34.88
CA ALA A 252 -9.65 42.45 -35.97
C ALA A 252 -8.38 41.60 -35.77
N ALA A 253 -7.84 41.60 -34.54
CA ALA A 253 -6.69 40.79 -34.15
C ALA A 253 -6.95 39.28 -34.31
N ALA A 254 -8.15 38.82 -33.96
CA ALA A 254 -8.58 37.42 -34.14
C ALA A 254 -8.70 37.01 -35.62
N ARG A 255 -9.13 37.93 -36.49
CA ARG A 255 -9.27 37.68 -37.94
C ARG A 255 -7.94 37.78 -38.71
N GLY A 256 -6.90 38.34 -38.10
CA GLY A 256 -5.65 38.62 -38.79
C GLY A 256 -5.70 39.87 -39.67
N ASP A 257 -6.66 40.78 -39.47
CA ASP A 257 -6.79 42.00 -40.29
C ASP A 257 -5.77 43.06 -39.84
N GLU A 258 -4.57 42.98 -40.39
CA GLU A 258 -3.45 43.88 -40.07
C GLU A 258 -3.75 45.35 -40.36
N GLN A 259 -4.54 45.64 -41.40
CA GLN A 259 -4.92 47.01 -41.77
C GLN A 259 -5.88 47.59 -40.74
N GLN A 260 -6.91 46.83 -40.36
CA GLN A 260 -7.87 47.26 -39.35
C GLN A 260 -7.19 47.39 -37.97
N VAL A 261 -6.29 46.47 -37.61
CA VAL A 261 -5.49 46.57 -36.38
C VAL A 261 -4.65 47.85 -36.37
N SER A 262 -3.90 48.13 -37.45
CA SER A 262 -3.07 49.33 -37.56
C SER A 262 -3.89 50.62 -37.50
N GLY A 263 -5.04 50.64 -38.18
CA GLY A 263 -5.98 51.76 -38.18
C GLY A 263 -6.54 52.04 -36.79
N LEU A 264 -6.97 51.00 -36.07
CA LEU A 264 -7.52 51.13 -34.72
C LEU A 264 -6.46 51.56 -33.70
N ILE A 265 -5.22 51.06 -33.80
CA ILE A 265 -4.09 51.53 -32.98
C ILE A 265 -3.82 53.01 -33.23
N SER A 266 -3.83 53.45 -34.49
CA SER A 266 -3.62 54.85 -34.87
C SER A 266 -4.74 55.78 -34.37
N GLN A 267 -5.95 55.26 -34.21
CA GLN A 267 -7.10 55.97 -33.62
C GLN A 267 -7.05 56.02 -32.08
N GLY A 268 -6.01 55.48 -31.46
CA GLY A 268 -5.83 55.50 -30.00
C GLY A 268 -6.58 54.37 -29.28
N ALA A 269 -6.94 53.29 -29.97
CA ALA A 269 -7.50 52.10 -29.30
C ALA A 269 -6.51 51.57 -28.24
N ASN A 270 -7.03 51.26 -27.05
CA ASN A 270 -6.19 50.75 -25.97
C ASN A 270 -5.70 49.32 -26.29
N VAL A 271 -4.43 49.22 -26.71
CA VAL A 271 -3.76 47.96 -27.07
C VAL A 271 -3.75 46.93 -25.93
N ASN A 272 -3.78 47.39 -24.68
CA ASN A 272 -3.80 46.57 -23.47
C ASN A 272 -5.20 46.47 -22.84
N GLY A 273 -6.22 47.00 -23.52
CA GLY A 273 -7.61 46.92 -23.11
C GLY A 273 -8.12 45.48 -23.12
N ARG A 274 -9.24 45.24 -22.41
CA ARG A 274 -9.92 43.94 -22.38
C ARG A 274 -11.28 44.02 -23.06
N SER A 275 -11.60 43.04 -23.91
CA SER A 275 -12.92 42.89 -24.54
C SER A 275 -14.02 42.55 -23.53
N GLY A 276 -15.25 42.37 -24.02
CA GLY A 276 -16.38 41.78 -23.27
C GLY A 276 -15.99 40.48 -22.53
N ASP A 277 -15.19 39.65 -23.18
CA ASP A 277 -14.75 38.34 -22.69
C ASP A 277 -13.51 38.41 -21.77
N GLY A 278 -13.01 39.62 -21.51
CA GLY A 278 -11.79 39.83 -20.71
C GLY A 278 -10.48 39.56 -21.48
N ASP A 279 -10.54 39.34 -22.79
CA ASP A 279 -9.38 39.06 -23.63
C ASP A 279 -8.70 40.35 -24.12
N THR A 280 -7.37 40.36 -24.15
CA THR A 280 -6.59 41.44 -24.78
C THR A 280 -6.44 41.18 -26.28
N PRO A 281 -6.23 42.22 -27.10
CA PRO A 281 -5.95 42.05 -28.53
C PRO A 281 -4.81 41.08 -28.81
N LEU A 282 -3.73 41.16 -28.02
CA LEU A 282 -2.58 40.26 -28.13
C LEU A 282 -2.96 38.80 -27.83
N LYS A 283 -3.80 38.55 -26.81
CA LYS A 283 -4.30 37.21 -26.49
C LYS A 283 -5.16 36.64 -27.64
N CYS A 284 -5.96 37.47 -28.29
CA CYS A 284 -6.72 37.07 -29.48
C CYS A 284 -5.80 36.72 -30.66
N ALA A 285 -4.84 37.58 -30.99
CA ALA A 285 -3.89 37.30 -32.06
C ALA A 285 -3.11 36.00 -31.82
N ILE A 286 -2.66 35.77 -30.57
CA ILE A 286 -2.00 34.52 -30.18
C ILE A 286 -2.96 33.33 -30.34
N ARG A 287 -4.18 33.40 -29.79
CA ARG A 287 -5.14 32.28 -29.82
C ARG A 287 -5.45 31.80 -31.24
N TYR A 288 -5.50 32.71 -32.21
CA TYR A 288 -5.81 32.40 -33.61
C TYR A 288 -4.56 32.32 -34.50
N ASP A 289 -3.36 32.24 -33.92
CA ASP A 289 -2.05 32.11 -34.60
C ASP A 289 -1.81 33.17 -35.70
N GLN A 290 -2.27 34.40 -35.45
CA GLN A 290 -2.16 35.53 -36.38
C GLN A 290 -0.82 36.28 -36.19
N VAL A 291 0.20 35.83 -36.93
CA VAL A 291 1.59 36.32 -36.81
C VAL A 291 1.72 37.83 -37.06
N GLY A 292 1.12 38.35 -38.13
CA GLY A 292 1.25 39.76 -38.51
C GLY A 292 0.57 40.71 -37.52
N THR A 293 -0.66 40.40 -37.10
CA THR A 293 -1.34 41.19 -36.07
C THR A 293 -0.65 41.10 -34.72
N CYS A 294 -0.12 39.92 -34.35
CA CYS A 294 0.68 39.76 -33.14
C CYS A 294 1.93 40.66 -33.16
N ARG A 295 2.65 40.72 -34.29
CA ARG A 295 3.80 41.60 -34.48
C ARG A 295 3.43 43.08 -34.32
N LEU A 296 2.36 43.53 -34.98
CA LEU A 296 1.88 44.92 -34.89
C LEU A 296 1.50 45.30 -33.46
N LEU A 297 0.82 44.41 -32.75
CA LEU A 297 0.40 44.64 -31.36
C LEU A 297 1.61 44.73 -30.42
N LEU A 298 2.62 43.86 -30.58
CA LEU A 298 3.85 43.91 -29.80
C LEU A 298 4.65 45.18 -30.08
N GLN A 299 4.76 45.60 -31.34
CA GLN A 299 5.39 46.88 -31.72
C GLN A 299 4.66 48.09 -31.11
N ALA A 300 3.33 48.01 -30.96
CA ALA A 300 2.51 49.02 -30.31
C ALA A 300 2.54 48.96 -28.76
N GLY A 301 3.38 48.11 -28.17
CA GLY A 301 3.54 48.02 -26.71
C GLY A 301 2.50 47.14 -26.00
N ALA A 302 1.93 46.14 -26.69
CA ALA A 302 1.07 45.15 -26.06
C ALA A 302 1.83 44.35 -24.99
N GLN A 303 1.24 44.21 -23.81
CA GLN A 303 1.79 43.47 -22.68
C GLN A 303 1.05 42.14 -22.49
N SER A 304 1.78 41.11 -22.09
CA SER A 304 1.21 39.84 -21.65
C SER A 304 1.29 39.74 -20.13
N ASN A 305 0.14 39.79 -19.45
CA ASN A 305 0.09 40.00 -17.99
C ASN A 305 0.51 38.77 -17.16
N ASP A 306 0.22 37.55 -17.63
CA ASP A 306 0.41 36.32 -16.82
C ASP A 306 1.64 35.51 -17.25
N LEU A 307 1.77 35.23 -18.55
CA LEU A 307 2.89 34.54 -19.18
C LEU A 307 3.50 35.45 -20.24
N PRO A 308 4.82 35.52 -20.42
CA PRO A 308 5.41 36.24 -21.55
C PRO A 308 4.88 35.70 -22.89
N PRO A 309 4.86 36.53 -23.95
CA PRO A 309 4.27 36.19 -25.24
C PRO A 309 4.73 34.83 -25.78
N LEU A 310 6.02 34.50 -25.71
CA LEU A 310 6.57 33.22 -26.18
C LEU A 310 5.92 32.02 -25.47
N PHE A 311 5.91 32.03 -24.14
CA PHE A 311 5.33 30.94 -23.36
C PHE A 311 3.81 30.90 -23.49
N LYS A 312 3.14 32.05 -23.69
CA LYS A 312 1.71 32.09 -23.94
C LYS A 312 1.35 31.47 -25.28
N ALA A 313 2.11 31.78 -26.33
CA ALA A 313 1.96 31.18 -27.66
C ALA A 313 2.20 29.67 -27.60
N SER A 314 3.26 29.24 -26.92
CA SER A 314 3.58 27.82 -26.73
C SER A 314 2.48 27.09 -25.93
N ALA A 315 1.98 27.67 -24.84
CA ALA A 315 0.89 27.08 -24.05
C ALA A 315 -0.42 26.92 -24.82
N VAL A 316 -0.64 27.70 -25.88
CA VAL A 316 -1.83 27.62 -26.74
C VAL A 316 -1.58 26.73 -27.98
N GLY A 317 -0.33 26.56 -28.41
CA GLY A 317 0.05 25.82 -29.62
C GLY A 317 0.27 26.70 -30.85
N SER A 318 0.38 28.02 -30.68
CA SER A 318 0.58 28.99 -31.76
C SER A 318 2.05 29.02 -32.19
N LEU A 319 2.51 27.94 -32.82
CA LEU A 319 3.92 27.69 -33.10
C LEU A 319 4.54 28.72 -34.04
N LYS A 320 3.76 29.29 -34.98
CA LYS A 320 4.29 30.33 -35.89
C LYS A 320 4.62 31.60 -35.12
N ILE A 321 3.74 31.97 -34.18
CA ILE A 321 3.99 33.08 -33.28
C ILE A 321 5.16 32.76 -32.34
N ALA A 322 5.19 31.58 -31.73
CA ALA A 322 6.30 31.19 -30.85
C ALA A 322 7.66 31.26 -31.55
N ARG A 323 7.74 30.80 -32.81
CA ARG A 323 8.94 30.93 -33.65
C ARG A 323 9.33 32.38 -33.92
N MET A 324 8.37 33.22 -34.32
CA MET A 324 8.62 34.65 -34.51
C MET A 324 9.20 35.31 -33.24
N LEU A 325 8.74 34.90 -32.06
CA LEU A 325 9.17 35.49 -30.79
C LEU A 325 10.59 35.07 -30.41
N ILE A 326 10.96 33.80 -30.64
CA ILE A 326 12.36 33.33 -30.50
C ILE A 326 13.27 34.07 -31.49
N ASP A 327 12.86 34.20 -32.76
CA ASP A 327 13.62 34.93 -33.78
C ASP A 327 13.79 36.42 -33.42
N SER A 328 12.87 36.98 -32.64
CA SER A 328 12.97 38.35 -32.11
C SER A 328 13.83 38.48 -30.84
N GLY A 329 14.39 37.37 -30.34
CA GLY A 329 15.29 37.32 -29.20
C GLY A 329 14.66 36.98 -27.85
N GLU A 330 13.38 36.58 -27.79
CA GLU A 330 12.79 36.06 -26.55
C GLU A 330 13.48 34.74 -26.13
N SER A 331 13.77 34.60 -24.84
CA SER A 331 14.53 33.48 -24.30
C SER A 331 13.62 32.39 -23.74
N VAL A 332 13.90 31.13 -24.10
CA VAL A 332 13.22 29.94 -23.53
C VAL A 332 13.58 29.69 -22.05
N HIS A 333 14.58 30.40 -21.52
CA HIS A 333 15.06 30.26 -20.13
C HIS A 333 14.46 31.27 -19.16
N ASP A 334 13.53 32.12 -19.62
CA ASP A 334 12.95 33.16 -18.79
C ASP A 334 12.17 32.59 -17.60
N LYS A 335 12.16 33.38 -16.53
CA LYS A 335 11.60 33.03 -15.23
C LYS A 335 10.64 34.10 -14.75
N SER A 336 9.65 33.69 -13.98
CA SER A 336 8.76 34.58 -13.26
C SER A 336 9.53 35.43 -12.24
N LYS A 337 8.85 36.44 -11.68
CA LYS A 337 9.35 37.22 -10.54
C LYS A 337 9.67 36.38 -9.30
N THR A 338 9.04 35.20 -9.16
CA THR A 338 9.29 34.24 -8.09
C THR A 338 10.48 33.30 -8.40
N GLY A 339 11.14 33.46 -9.55
CA GLY A 339 12.28 32.65 -9.99
C GLY A 339 11.88 31.32 -10.64
N LYS A 340 10.58 31.06 -10.82
CA LYS A 340 10.05 29.86 -11.47
C LYS A 340 10.20 29.95 -13.00
N PRO A 341 10.82 28.98 -13.68
CA PRO A 341 10.88 28.96 -15.15
C PRO A 341 9.48 28.90 -15.77
N TYR A 342 9.21 29.75 -16.76
CA TYR A 342 7.90 29.79 -17.42
C TYR A 342 7.58 28.50 -18.19
N PHE A 343 8.60 27.73 -18.56
CA PHE A 343 8.43 26.38 -19.15
C PHE A 343 7.53 25.48 -18.30
N VAL A 344 7.61 25.58 -16.96
CA VAL A 344 6.77 24.79 -16.04
C VAL A 344 5.28 25.10 -16.22
N ASP A 345 4.94 26.37 -16.48
CA ASP A 345 3.55 26.77 -16.73
C ASP A 345 3.03 26.24 -18.07
N VAL A 346 3.89 26.19 -19.09
CA VAL A 346 3.54 25.59 -20.39
C VAL A 346 3.26 24.09 -20.25
N VAL A 347 4.13 23.36 -19.52
CA VAL A 347 3.92 21.94 -19.21
C VAL A 347 2.61 21.73 -18.47
N ALA A 348 2.29 22.57 -17.48
CA ALA A 348 1.04 22.49 -16.73
C ALA A 348 -0.23 22.77 -17.57
N LYS A 349 -0.10 23.46 -18.73
CA LYS A 349 -1.21 23.66 -19.68
C LYS A 349 -1.42 22.48 -20.61
N GLY A 350 -0.42 21.60 -20.76
CA GLY A 350 -0.58 20.32 -21.44
C GLY A 350 -0.61 20.37 -22.97
N ASN A 351 -0.17 21.46 -23.59
CA ASN A 351 -0.07 21.52 -25.05
C ASN A 351 1.21 20.80 -25.53
N LEU A 352 1.05 19.60 -26.08
CA LEU A 352 2.16 18.74 -26.51
C LEU A 352 3.09 19.44 -27.51
N ASP A 353 2.53 20.04 -28.56
CA ASP A 353 3.30 20.70 -29.63
C ASP A 353 4.10 21.89 -29.12
N GLY A 354 3.49 22.70 -28.24
CA GLY A 354 4.15 23.84 -27.61
C GLY A 354 5.27 23.43 -26.65
N ILE A 355 5.07 22.35 -25.88
CA ILE A 355 6.11 21.79 -25.00
C ILE A 355 7.27 21.27 -25.84
N LYS A 356 6.97 20.50 -26.90
CA LYS A 356 7.97 19.95 -27.83
C LYS A 356 8.78 21.07 -28.48
N PHE A 357 8.10 22.09 -28.99
CA PHE A 357 8.74 23.25 -29.61
C PHE A 357 9.71 23.95 -28.64
N LEU A 358 9.31 24.18 -27.39
CA LEU A 358 10.20 24.81 -26.41
C LEU A 358 11.40 23.91 -26.06
N LEU A 359 11.21 22.59 -25.93
CA LEU A 359 12.29 21.63 -25.67
C LEU A 359 13.31 21.58 -26.81
N GLU A 360 12.85 21.55 -28.07
CA GLU A 360 13.70 21.58 -29.27
C GLU A 360 14.54 22.87 -29.35
N ASN A 361 14.06 23.96 -28.73
CA ASN A 361 14.77 25.23 -28.63
C ASN A 361 15.57 25.38 -27.30
N GLY A 362 15.77 24.30 -26.55
CA GLY A 362 16.65 24.26 -25.38
C GLY A 362 15.99 24.62 -24.04
N ALA A 363 14.65 24.60 -23.93
CA ALA A 363 13.98 24.85 -22.66
C ALA A 363 14.44 23.87 -21.55
N PRO A 364 14.52 24.33 -20.28
CA PRO A 364 15.03 23.51 -19.18
C PRO A 364 14.05 22.38 -18.80
N VAL A 365 14.29 21.18 -19.33
CA VAL A 365 13.42 19.99 -19.11
C VAL A 365 13.21 19.66 -17.62
N ASN A 366 14.25 19.80 -16.80
CA ASN A 366 14.23 19.54 -15.34
C ASN A 366 13.86 20.79 -14.53
N ALA A 367 13.15 21.75 -15.14
CA ALA A 367 12.67 22.93 -14.44
C ALA A 367 11.75 22.58 -13.28
N ARG A 368 11.86 23.35 -12.19
CA ARG A 368 11.11 23.14 -10.96
C ARG A 368 10.02 24.18 -10.77
N ASN A 369 8.88 23.76 -10.24
CA ASN A 369 7.79 24.62 -9.84
C ASN A 369 8.09 25.33 -8.49
N GLU A 370 7.16 26.15 -8.00
CA GLU A 370 7.30 26.88 -6.73
C GLU A 370 7.42 25.96 -5.51
N ARG A 371 6.89 24.73 -5.63
CA ARG A 371 7.00 23.69 -4.61
C ARG A 371 8.30 22.87 -4.73
N ARG A 372 9.23 23.31 -5.58
CA ARG A 372 10.51 22.64 -5.88
C ARG A 372 10.38 21.25 -6.53
N GLU A 373 9.20 20.92 -7.07
CA GLU A 373 8.98 19.70 -7.83
C GLU A 373 9.35 19.93 -9.30
N GLU A 374 10.02 18.97 -9.93
CA GLU A 374 10.32 19.01 -11.36
C GLU A 374 9.03 18.91 -12.19
N ALA A 375 9.01 19.51 -13.39
CA ALA A 375 7.81 19.61 -14.22
C ALA A 375 7.17 18.24 -14.51
N ILE A 376 8.00 17.21 -14.76
CA ILE A 376 7.55 15.82 -15.00
C ILE A 376 6.71 15.25 -13.85
N VAL A 377 6.94 15.68 -12.60
CA VAL A 377 6.18 15.22 -11.43
C VAL A 377 4.70 15.56 -11.57
N GLN A 378 4.35 16.75 -12.09
CA GLN A 378 2.94 17.13 -12.27
C GLN A 378 2.28 16.29 -13.36
N VAL A 379 3.01 16.03 -14.43
CA VAL A 379 2.53 15.27 -15.60
C VAL A 379 2.22 13.83 -15.23
N VAL A 380 3.10 13.18 -14.45
CA VAL A 380 2.86 11.83 -13.91
C VAL A 380 1.70 11.83 -12.92
N LYS A 381 1.58 12.86 -12.06
CA LYS A 381 0.43 13.01 -11.16
C LYS A 381 -0.90 13.21 -11.89
N THR A 382 -0.92 13.75 -13.12
CA THR A 382 -2.12 13.86 -13.95
C THR A 382 -2.28 12.75 -14.99
N ASP A 383 -1.40 11.75 -14.97
CA ASP A 383 -1.45 10.57 -15.85
C ASP A 383 -1.29 10.86 -17.35
N ASN A 384 -0.58 11.95 -17.70
CA ASN A 384 -0.39 12.32 -19.11
C ASN A 384 0.84 11.60 -19.70
N ILE A 385 0.58 10.45 -20.33
CA ILE A 385 1.59 9.56 -20.90
C ILE A 385 2.40 10.22 -22.02
N GLU A 386 1.74 10.93 -22.93
CA GLU A 386 2.39 11.54 -24.11
C GLU A 386 3.40 12.60 -23.71
N ILE A 387 3.02 13.51 -22.80
CA ILE A 387 3.92 14.54 -22.29
C ILE A 387 5.03 13.91 -21.45
N THR A 388 4.73 12.85 -20.68
CA THR A 388 5.75 12.14 -19.91
C THR A 388 6.82 11.54 -20.84
N ARG A 389 6.40 10.85 -21.91
CA ARG A 389 7.29 10.30 -22.93
C ARG A 389 8.13 11.39 -23.60
N LEU A 390 7.51 12.52 -23.95
CA LEU A 390 8.19 13.66 -24.54
C LEU A 390 9.27 14.25 -23.62
N LEU A 391 8.94 14.48 -22.34
CA LEU A 391 9.87 15.01 -21.36
C LEU A 391 11.04 14.05 -21.11
N LEU A 392 10.77 12.76 -20.93
CA LEU A 392 11.80 11.74 -20.75
C LEU A 392 12.73 11.61 -21.96
N ALA A 393 12.19 11.67 -23.18
CA ALA A 393 12.97 11.67 -24.42
C ALA A 393 13.93 12.88 -24.52
N HIS A 394 13.62 13.98 -23.82
CA HIS A 394 14.48 15.17 -23.74
C HIS A 394 15.32 15.22 -22.44
N GLY A 395 15.46 14.09 -21.73
CA GLY A 395 16.35 13.99 -20.56
C GLY A 395 15.72 14.44 -19.23
N ALA A 396 14.39 14.36 -19.11
CA ALA A 396 13.75 14.50 -17.80
C ALA A 396 14.19 13.39 -16.84
N ASN A 397 14.30 13.72 -15.56
CA ASN A 397 14.67 12.77 -14.51
C ASN A 397 13.52 11.80 -14.18
N ALA A 398 13.66 10.52 -14.57
CA ALA A 398 12.70 9.46 -14.22
C ALA A 398 12.67 9.14 -12.71
N SER A 399 13.70 9.52 -11.96
CA SER A 399 13.81 9.38 -10.51
C SER A 399 13.46 10.68 -9.77
N ALA A 400 12.75 11.62 -10.43
CA ALA A 400 12.30 12.84 -9.79
C ALA A 400 11.45 12.53 -8.56
N LYS A 401 11.46 13.47 -7.60
CA LYS A 401 10.72 13.35 -6.34
C LYS A 401 9.65 14.41 -6.22
N ASP A 402 8.55 14.05 -5.57
CA ASP A 402 7.49 14.99 -5.24
C ASP A 402 7.78 15.78 -3.96
N VAL A 403 6.89 16.71 -3.57
CA VAL A 403 7.06 17.54 -2.36
C VAL A 403 7.28 16.75 -1.08
N LEU A 404 6.83 15.49 -1.01
CA LEU A 404 6.99 14.63 0.16
C LEU A 404 8.24 13.75 0.06
N GLY A 405 9.08 13.97 -0.97
CA GLY A 405 10.29 13.17 -1.22
C GLY A 405 10.01 11.79 -1.81
N LYS A 406 8.80 11.51 -2.29
CA LYS A 406 8.47 10.21 -2.92
C LYS A 406 8.87 10.22 -4.39
N ASP A 407 9.36 9.10 -4.87
CA ASP A 407 9.71 8.94 -6.29
C ASP A 407 8.45 9.00 -7.17
N ILE A 408 8.56 9.59 -8.36
CA ILE A 408 7.40 9.81 -9.25
C ILE A 408 6.70 8.52 -9.65
N ILE A 409 7.44 7.40 -9.79
CA ILE A 409 6.89 6.09 -10.15
C ILE A 409 5.86 5.58 -9.14
N VAL A 410 5.96 5.98 -7.87
CA VAL A 410 4.98 5.61 -6.83
C VAL A 410 3.56 6.04 -7.22
N HIS A 411 3.41 7.17 -7.93
CA HIS A 411 2.10 7.65 -8.38
C HIS A 411 1.52 6.80 -9.51
N ALA A 412 2.36 6.35 -10.46
CA ALA A 412 1.93 5.48 -11.55
C ALA A 412 1.46 4.10 -11.02
N VAL A 413 2.25 3.50 -10.11
CA VAL A 413 1.91 2.19 -9.52
C VAL A 413 0.66 2.27 -8.64
N LYS A 414 0.51 3.32 -7.81
CA LYS A 414 -0.69 3.49 -6.98
C LYS A 414 -1.98 3.65 -7.77
N LYS A 415 -1.90 4.18 -8.99
CA LYS A 415 -3.03 4.32 -9.91
C LYS A 415 -3.28 3.08 -10.76
N GLY A 416 -2.37 2.10 -10.75
CA GLY A 416 -2.43 0.94 -11.64
C GLY A 416 -2.11 1.25 -13.11
N ASN A 417 -1.44 2.37 -13.41
CA ASN A 417 -1.08 2.68 -14.79
C ASN A 417 0.21 1.96 -15.19
N ILE A 418 0.06 0.76 -15.76
CA ILE A 418 1.14 -0.12 -16.20
C ILE A 418 1.98 0.53 -17.31
N GLU A 419 1.36 1.21 -18.28
CA GLU A 419 2.10 1.84 -19.38
C GLU A 419 3.01 2.95 -18.85
N LEU A 420 2.48 3.82 -17.98
CA LEU A 420 3.24 4.91 -17.38
C LEU A 420 4.36 4.38 -16.47
N ALA A 421 4.09 3.34 -15.68
CA ALA A 421 5.11 2.68 -14.87
C ALA A 421 6.22 2.08 -15.75
N ASN A 422 5.87 1.39 -16.85
CA ASN A 422 6.85 0.82 -17.76
C ASN A 422 7.72 1.89 -18.40
N ILE A 423 7.12 2.99 -18.87
CA ILE A 423 7.87 4.13 -19.45
C ILE A 423 8.86 4.70 -18.44
N LEU A 424 8.47 4.88 -17.18
CA LEU A 424 9.36 5.40 -16.13
C LEU A 424 10.50 4.43 -15.84
N LEU A 425 10.21 3.12 -15.75
CA LEU A 425 11.21 2.08 -15.53
C LEU A 425 12.20 1.96 -16.70
N ASP A 426 11.71 2.04 -17.94
CA ASP A 426 12.53 2.07 -19.16
C ASP A 426 13.52 3.25 -19.19
N HIS A 427 13.19 4.33 -18.48
CA HIS A 427 14.05 5.52 -18.36
C HIS A 427 14.80 5.59 -17.02
N GLY A 428 14.90 4.48 -16.28
CA GLY A 428 15.75 4.37 -15.09
C GLY A 428 15.10 4.76 -13.76
N ALA A 429 13.77 4.81 -13.68
CA ALA A 429 13.10 4.87 -12.38
C ALA A 429 13.43 3.62 -11.52
N ASP A 430 13.53 3.79 -10.21
CA ASP A 430 13.87 2.69 -9.30
C ASP A 430 12.69 1.71 -9.15
N PRO A 431 12.82 0.43 -9.56
CA PRO A 431 11.79 -0.59 -9.35
C PRO A 431 11.57 -0.94 -7.87
N ASN A 432 12.48 -0.52 -6.98
CA ASN A 432 12.40 -0.72 -5.53
C ASN A 432 11.97 0.53 -4.77
N ALA A 433 11.47 1.56 -5.47
CA ALA A 433 10.99 2.78 -4.86
C ALA A 433 10.00 2.52 -3.71
N GLU A 434 10.07 3.35 -2.67
CA GLU A 434 9.21 3.24 -1.50
C GLU A 434 8.16 4.36 -1.45
N SER A 435 6.98 4.01 -0.94
CA SER A 435 5.96 4.99 -0.59
C SER A 435 6.27 5.69 0.74
N ALA A 436 5.47 6.71 1.09
CA ALA A 436 5.67 7.47 2.34
C ALA A 436 5.66 6.61 3.63
N VAL A 437 5.07 5.42 3.60
CA VAL A 437 5.04 4.48 4.72
C VAL A 437 6.16 3.43 4.65
N LYS A 438 7.23 3.68 3.89
CA LYS A 438 8.35 2.75 3.65
C LYS A 438 7.95 1.40 3.08
N GLN A 439 6.86 1.39 2.31
CA GLN A 439 6.37 0.21 1.61
C GLN A 439 6.81 0.27 0.15
N THR A 440 7.47 -0.78 -0.35
CA THR A 440 7.91 -0.87 -1.75
C THR A 440 6.75 -0.81 -2.73
N ILE A 441 6.99 -0.27 -3.93
CA ILE A 441 5.98 -0.24 -5.00
C ILE A 441 5.54 -1.64 -5.43
N LEU A 442 6.42 -2.64 -5.37
CA LEU A 442 6.07 -4.04 -5.61
C LEU A 442 5.03 -4.53 -4.61
N TYR A 443 5.21 -4.25 -3.31
CA TYR A 443 4.23 -4.65 -2.30
C TYR A 443 2.88 -3.92 -2.49
N ALA A 444 2.89 -2.65 -2.93
CA ALA A 444 1.65 -1.95 -3.28
C ALA A 444 0.90 -2.63 -4.44
N ALA A 445 1.60 -3.10 -5.48
CA ALA A 445 1.01 -3.86 -6.58
C ALA A 445 0.48 -5.23 -6.11
N VAL A 446 1.22 -5.91 -5.22
CA VAL A 446 0.77 -7.16 -4.58
C VAL A 446 -0.51 -6.93 -3.77
N GLN A 447 -0.66 -5.79 -3.08
CA GLN A 447 -1.86 -5.42 -2.31
C GLN A 447 -3.05 -5.00 -3.18
N SER A 448 -2.83 -4.37 -4.33
CA SER A 448 -3.93 -4.08 -5.29
C SER A 448 -4.40 -5.33 -6.01
N GLY A 449 -3.54 -6.36 -6.15
CA GLY A 449 -3.85 -7.58 -6.87
C GLY A 449 -3.56 -7.48 -8.37
N ASP A 450 -2.82 -6.43 -8.76
CA ASP A 450 -2.47 -6.15 -10.14
C ASP A 450 -1.31 -7.07 -10.57
N THR A 451 -1.68 -8.22 -11.15
CA THR A 451 -0.73 -9.27 -11.54
C THR A 451 0.19 -8.82 -12.68
N ASP A 452 -0.27 -7.91 -13.52
CA ASP A 452 0.51 -7.39 -14.65
C ASP A 452 1.54 -6.37 -14.16
N MET A 453 1.14 -5.46 -13.27
CA MET A 453 2.07 -4.56 -12.58
C MET A 453 3.12 -5.31 -11.76
N VAL A 454 2.74 -6.38 -11.05
CA VAL A 454 3.70 -7.25 -10.33
C VAL A 454 4.71 -7.84 -11.30
N GLY A 455 4.25 -8.38 -12.44
CA GLY A 455 5.15 -8.92 -13.47
C GLY A 455 6.11 -7.88 -14.00
N LEU A 456 5.58 -6.72 -14.42
CA LEU A 456 6.39 -5.61 -14.91
C LEU A 456 7.48 -5.20 -13.90
N LEU A 457 7.12 -5.03 -12.63
CA LEU A 457 8.09 -4.61 -11.61
C LEU A 457 9.18 -5.67 -11.39
N LEU A 458 8.81 -6.95 -11.35
CA LEU A 458 9.78 -8.06 -11.22
C LEU A 458 10.70 -8.16 -12.44
N ASP A 459 10.16 -8.05 -13.65
CA ASP A 459 10.93 -8.04 -14.91
C ASP A 459 11.92 -6.87 -14.96
N LYS A 460 11.59 -5.76 -14.28
CA LYS A 460 12.44 -4.58 -14.15
C LYS A 460 13.39 -4.63 -12.94
N GLY A 461 13.45 -5.74 -12.20
CA GLY A 461 14.40 -5.95 -11.11
C GLY A 461 13.92 -5.52 -9.71
N ALA A 462 12.60 -5.47 -9.49
CA ALA A 462 12.07 -5.29 -8.14
C ALA A 462 12.41 -6.49 -7.24
N ASN A 463 12.79 -6.21 -6.00
CA ASN A 463 13.21 -7.21 -5.03
C ASN A 463 12.00 -7.90 -4.38
N ALA A 464 11.75 -9.15 -4.75
CA ALA A 464 10.67 -9.97 -4.20
C ALA A 464 10.87 -10.42 -2.73
N LYS A 465 12.05 -10.21 -2.14
CA LYS A 465 12.39 -10.64 -0.77
C LYS A 465 12.11 -9.59 0.30
N VAL A 466 11.66 -8.39 -0.07
CA VAL A 466 11.40 -7.31 0.88
C VAL A 466 10.20 -7.65 1.77
N LEU A 467 10.34 -7.36 3.06
CA LEU A 467 9.27 -7.48 4.05
C LEU A 467 8.49 -6.18 4.15
N ASN A 468 7.20 -6.26 4.46
CA ASN A 468 6.42 -5.07 4.79
C ASN A 468 6.77 -4.54 6.19
N VAL A 469 6.11 -3.45 6.57
CA VAL A 469 6.27 -2.79 7.88
C VAL A 469 5.93 -3.71 9.07
N LEU A 470 5.21 -4.80 8.84
CA LEU A 470 4.83 -5.81 9.84
C LEU A 470 5.77 -7.02 9.85
N GLY A 471 6.82 -7.04 9.03
CA GLY A 471 7.71 -8.19 8.86
C GLY A 471 7.12 -9.33 8.03
N THR A 472 5.99 -9.12 7.35
CA THR A 472 5.34 -10.11 6.47
C THR A 472 5.99 -10.07 5.09
N SER A 473 6.36 -11.24 4.55
CA SER A 473 6.87 -11.34 3.17
C SER A 473 5.76 -11.11 2.14
N MET A 474 6.13 -10.66 0.94
CA MET A 474 5.17 -10.52 -0.17
C MET A 474 4.53 -11.86 -0.53
N LEU A 475 5.31 -12.94 -0.45
CA LEU A 475 4.84 -14.30 -0.68
C LEU A 475 3.74 -14.68 0.32
N GLU A 476 3.97 -14.48 1.61
CA GLU A 476 2.96 -14.75 2.65
C GLU A 476 1.70 -13.90 2.46
N ALA A 477 1.86 -12.59 2.21
CA ALA A 477 0.72 -11.70 1.99
C ALA A 477 -0.15 -12.15 0.80
N SER A 478 0.49 -12.53 -0.31
CA SER A 478 -0.23 -13.01 -1.51
C SER A 478 -0.95 -14.34 -1.29
N ILE A 479 -0.38 -15.26 -0.50
CA ILE A 479 -1.03 -16.51 -0.09
C ILE A 479 -2.27 -16.21 0.78
N GLY A 480 -2.13 -15.35 1.79
CA GLY A 480 -3.22 -14.97 2.69
C GLY A 480 -4.38 -14.28 1.94
N MET A 481 -4.07 -13.52 0.89
CA MET A 481 -5.05 -12.89 0.00
C MET A 481 -5.59 -13.81 -1.11
N LYS A 482 -5.17 -15.08 -1.16
CA LYS A 482 -5.52 -16.07 -2.21
C LYS A 482 -5.18 -15.62 -3.64
N ARG A 483 -4.06 -14.94 -3.82
CA ARG A 483 -3.60 -14.41 -5.11
C ARG A 483 -2.56 -15.33 -5.74
N PHE A 484 -2.98 -16.54 -6.11
CA PHE A 484 -2.05 -17.61 -6.55
C PHE A 484 -1.25 -17.27 -7.82
N GLN A 485 -1.80 -16.46 -8.73
CA GLN A 485 -1.04 -15.97 -9.89
C GLN A 485 0.10 -15.02 -9.48
N ILE A 486 -0.12 -14.19 -8.46
CA ILE A 486 0.92 -13.34 -7.89
C ILE A 486 1.92 -14.19 -7.09
N VAL A 487 1.48 -15.22 -6.37
CA VAL A 487 2.38 -16.21 -5.73
C VAL A 487 3.34 -16.78 -6.77
N LYS A 488 2.81 -17.25 -7.90
CA LYS A 488 3.62 -17.79 -9.01
C LYS A 488 4.64 -16.77 -9.52
N LYS A 489 4.20 -15.55 -9.85
CA LYS A 489 5.12 -14.49 -10.33
C LYS A 489 6.19 -14.13 -9.30
N LEU A 490 5.85 -14.04 -8.02
CA LEU A 490 6.81 -13.74 -6.96
C LEU A 490 7.87 -14.84 -6.84
N ILE A 491 7.47 -16.11 -6.94
CA ILE A 491 8.40 -17.25 -6.94
C ILE A 491 9.32 -17.19 -8.17
N GLU A 492 8.77 -16.95 -9.36
CA GLU A 492 9.55 -16.74 -10.60
C GLU A 492 10.52 -15.54 -10.47
N GLY A 493 10.11 -14.50 -9.75
CA GLY A 493 10.92 -13.33 -9.40
C GLY A 493 11.90 -13.53 -8.23
N GLY A 494 12.10 -14.77 -7.77
CA GLY A 494 13.10 -15.11 -6.75
C GLY A 494 12.69 -14.78 -5.31
N ALA A 495 11.40 -14.75 -5.01
CA ALA A 495 10.91 -14.70 -3.63
C ALA A 495 11.46 -15.87 -2.81
N ASP A 496 11.73 -15.62 -1.52
CA ASP A 496 12.20 -16.66 -0.61
C ASP A 496 11.06 -17.62 -0.26
N VAL A 497 11.10 -18.83 -0.82
CA VAL A 497 10.09 -19.88 -0.62
C VAL A 497 10.22 -20.59 0.73
N ASP A 498 11.42 -20.56 1.34
CA ASP A 498 11.70 -21.06 2.69
C ASP A 498 11.66 -19.96 3.74
N GLY A 499 11.22 -18.76 3.33
CA GLY A 499 11.06 -17.63 4.21
C GLY A 499 10.15 -17.95 5.40
N THR A 500 10.32 -17.17 6.45
CA THR A 500 9.50 -17.25 7.65
C THR A 500 8.58 -16.04 7.79
N ASP A 501 7.48 -16.19 8.52
CA ASP A 501 6.67 -15.05 8.94
C ASP A 501 7.38 -14.21 10.02
N ALA A 502 6.71 -13.16 10.49
CA ALA A 502 7.22 -12.29 11.55
C ALA A 502 7.48 -13.02 12.89
N HIS A 503 6.90 -14.21 13.07
CA HIS A 503 7.12 -15.07 14.23
C HIS A 503 8.16 -16.16 13.98
N GLN A 504 8.90 -16.06 12.87
CA GLN A 504 9.86 -17.07 12.41
C GLN A 504 9.23 -18.43 12.07
N GLN A 505 7.91 -18.46 11.82
CA GLN A 505 7.25 -19.68 11.38
C GLN A 505 7.46 -19.89 9.88
N PRO A 506 7.92 -21.07 9.43
CA PRO A 506 8.11 -21.35 8.00
C PRO A 506 6.81 -21.24 7.20
N ILE A 507 6.87 -20.59 6.02
CA ILE A 507 5.72 -20.38 5.13
C ILE A 507 5.00 -21.70 4.79
N LEU A 508 5.75 -22.79 4.55
CA LEU A 508 5.15 -24.08 4.22
C LEU A 508 4.22 -24.59 5.34
N ILE A 509 4.64 -24.51 6.60
CA ILE A 509 3.79 -24.90 7.75
C ILE A 509 2.61 -23.94 7.89
N LYS A 510 2.81 -22.65 7.62
CA LYS A 510 1.72 -21.65 7.64
C LYS A 510 0.65 -22.00 6.62
N VAL A 511 1.03 -22.40 5.41
CA VAL A 511 0.10 -22.86 4.35
C VAL A 511 -0.70 -24.06 4.83
N ILE A 512 -0.04 -25.09 5.38
CA ILE A 512 -0.69 -26.31 5.90
C ILE A 512 -1.73 -25.96 6.98
N ARG A 513 -1.36 -25.08 7.92
CA ARG A 513 -2.22 -24.68 9.06
C ARG A 513 -3.21 -23.56 8.74
N ASN A 514 -3.18 -22.99 7.54
CA ASN A 514 -4.02 -21.85 7.21
C ASN A 514 -5.50 -22.27 7.18
N PRO A 515 -6.37 -21.68 8.04
CA PRO A 515 -7.79 -22.05 8.06
C PRO A 515 -8.57 -21.45 6.88
N PHE A 516 -8.03 -20.44 6.21
CA PHE A 516 -8.71 -19.76 5.10
C PHE A 516 -8.47 -20.45 3.75
N LEU A 517 -7.45 -21.31 3.65
CA LEU A 517 -7.20 -22.11 2.45
C LEU A 517 -7.96 -23.43 2.51
N ASN A 518 -8.63 -23.80 1.41
CA ASN A 518 -9.18 -25.14 1.26
C ASN A 518 -8.07 -26.16 0.94
N ASN A 519 -8.39 -27.46 0.94
CA ASN A 519 -7.39 -28.50 0.76
C ASN A 519 -6.70 -28.47 -0.62
N ASP A 520 -7.43 -28.14 -1.68
CA ASP A 520 -6.88 -28.08 -3.04
C ASP A 520 -5.95 -26.87 -3.20
N GLU A 521 -6.36 -25.70 -2.67
CA GLU A 521 -5.54 -24.48 -2.61
C GLU A 521 -4.24 -24.73 -1.81
N LYS A 522 -4.32 -25.44 -0.67
CA LYS A 522 -3.13 -25.83 0.11
C LYS A 522 -2.19 -26.68 -0.72
N VAL A 523 -2.71 -27.72 -1.38
CA VAL A 523 -1.90 -28.63 -2.20
C VAL A 523 -1.27 -27.88 -3.38
N GLU A 524 -2.01 -26.98 -4.04
CA GLU A 524 -1.51 -26.16 -5.13
C GLU A 524 -0.33 -25.28 -4.68
N VAL A 525 -0.52 -24.51 -3.60
CA VAL A 525 0.54 -23.64 -3.04
C VAL A 525 1.74 -24.46 -2.57
N MET A 526 1.52 -25.56 -1.86
CA MET A 526 2.60 -26.45 -1.40
C MET A 526 3.39 -27.00 -2.59
N LYS A 527 2.73 -27.45 -3.66
CA LYS A 527 3.40 -27.92 -4.87
C LYS A 527 4.22 -26.81 -5.52
N MET A 528 3.67 -25.60 -5.62
CA MET A 528 4.40 -24.44 -6.16
C MET A 528 5.66 -24.13 -5.34
N LEU A 529 5.55 -24.09 -4.01
CA LEU A 529 6.68 -23.82 -3.11
C LEU A 529 7.76 -24.91 -3.21
N MET A 530 7.37 -26.18 -3.08
CA MET A 530 8.31 -27.30 -3.13
C MET A 530 8.94 -27.46 -4.52
N ALA A 531 8.21 -27.18 -5.61
CA ALA A 531 8.77 -27.16 -6.97
C ALA A 531 9.90 -26.14 -7.14
N ASN A 532 9.92 -25.09 -6.33
CA ASN A 532 10.89 -24.01 -6.39
C ASN A 532 11.87 -24.01 -5.20
N GLY A 533 12.06 -25.16 -4.55
CA GLY A 533 13.12 -25.38 -3.58
C GLY A 533 12.70 -25.32 -2.11
N ALA A 534 11.42 -25.09 -1.79
CA ALA A 534 10.97 -25.11 -0.40
C ALA A 534 11.19 -26.48 0.25
N SER A 535 11.80 -26.48 1.44
CA SER A 535 12.13 -27.70 2.16
C SER A 535 10.89 -28.32 2.82
N PRO A 536 10.53 -29.57 2.48
CA PRO A 536 9.43 -30.27 3.15
C PRO A 536 9.79 -30.73 4.58
N GLU A 537 11.09 -30.73 4.91
CA GLU A 537 11.64 -31.09 6.24
C GLU A 537 11.58 -29.93 7.25
N THR A 538 10.96 -28.81 6.87
CA THR A 538 10.90 -27.66 7.77
C THR A 538 10.17 -28.00 9.07
N VAL A 539 10.65 -27.44 10.17
CA VAL A 539 10.10 -27.64 11.52
C VAL A 539 9.47 -26.35 12.04
N ASP A 540 8.44 -26.45 12.88
CA ASP A 540 7.88 -25.27 13.54
C ASP A 540 8.79 -24.77 14.66
N ILE A 541 8.73 -23.47 14.95
CA ILE A 541 9.60 -22.86 15.95
C ILE A 541 9.20 -23.19 17.39
N ILE A 542 7.93 -23.54 17.64
CA ILE A 542 7.39 -23.69 18.99
C ILE A 542 7.81 -25.03 19.58
N PHE A 543 7.72 -26.09 18.78
CA PHE A 543 7.92 -27.47 19.23
C PHE A 543 9.01 -28.22 18.45
N GLY A 544 9.53 -27.62 17.37
CA GLY A 544 10.43 -28.32 16.47
C GLY A 544 9.73 -29.46 15.71
N LEU A 545 8.40 -29.41 15.58
CA LEU A 545 7.63 -30.47 14.94
C LEU A 545 7.72 -30.32 13.41
N PRO A 546 8.09 -31.38 12.68
CA PRO A 546 8.19 -31.36 11.22
C PRO A 546 6.85 -31.05 10.52
N ALA A 547 6.92 -30.45 9.33
CA ALA A 547 5.75 -30.09 8.53
C ALA A 547 4.80 -31.28 8.25
N ILE A 548 5.34 -32.49 8.10
CA ILE A 548 4.54 -33.70 7.90
C ILE A 548 3.64 -34.03 9.10
N CYS A 549 4.07 -33.75 10.32
CA CYS A 549 3.23 -33.93 11.51
C CYS A 549 2.03 -32.96 11.47
N HIS A 550 2.27 -31.69 11.14
CA HIS A 550 1.19 -30.71 10.95
C HIS A 550 0.22 -31.13 9.85
N ALA A 551 0.71 -31.76 8.77
CA ALA A 551 -0.13 -32.29 7.70
C ALA A 551 -0.99 -33.49 8.14
N VAL A 552 -0.44 -34.40 8.95
CA VAL A 552 -1.15 -35.59 9.46
C VAL A 552 -2.24 -35.22 10.48
N GLU A 553 -2.06 -34.13 11.23
CA GLU A 553 -3.12 -33.58 12.11
C GLU A 553 -4.31 -33.03 11.31
N MET A 554 -4.10 -32.67 10.03
CA MET A 554 -5.16 -32.15 9.18
C MET A 554 -6.03 -33.28 8.61
N PRO A 555 -7.36 -33.07 8.49
CA PRO A 555 -8.28 -34.02 7.88
C PRO A 555 -8.16 -34.03 6.34
N SER A 556 -6.95 -34.13 5.80
CA SER A 556 -6.67 -34.00 4.37
C SER A 556 -5.54 -34.92 3.92
N THR A 557 -5.92 -36.08 3.37
CA THR A 557 -4.94 -37.01 2.75
C THR A 557 -4.18 -36.39 1.57
N PRO A 558 -4.78 -35.55 0.70
CA PRO A 558 -4.03 -34.89 -0.38
C PRO A 558 -2.87 -34.02 0.11
N VAL A 559 -3.02 -33.35 1.25
CA VAL A 559 -1.95 -32.52 1.86
C VAL A 559 -0.80 -33.40 2.35
N VAL A 560 -1.10 -34.55 2.96
CA VAL A 560 -0.09 -35.53 3.38
C VAL A 560 0.63 -36.13 2.16
N GLN A 561 -0.12 -36.55 1.14
CA GLN A 561 0.46 -37.09 -0.10
C GLN A 561 1.35 -36.09 -0.83
N ALA A 562 0.98 -34.80 -0.82
CA ALA A 562 1.79 -33.75 -1.41
C ALA A 562 3.19 -33.67 -0.78
N LEU A 563 3.30 -33.79 0.55
CA LEU A 563 4.61 -33.85 1.23
C LEU A 563 5.33 -35.16 0.94
N LEU A 564 4.64 -36.29 1.07
CA LEU A 564 5.22 -37.62 0.84
C LEU A 564 5.83 -37.78 -0.56
N SER A 565 5.34 -37.04 -1.56
CA SER A 565 5.91 -37.04 -2.92
C SER A 565 7.39 -36.59 -3.01
N ARG A 566 7.96 -36.03 -1.93
CA ARG A 566 9.33 -35.49 -1.88
C ARG A 566 10.30 -36.29 -0.99
N ALA A 567 10.03 -37.57 -0.74
CA ALA A 567 10.88 -38.45 0.09
C ALA A 567 11.18 -37.85 1.48
N VAL A 568 10.11 -37.41 2.16
CA VAL A 568 10.17 -36.78 3.48
C VAL A 568 10.49 -37.81 4.56
N ASN A 569 11.24 -37.42 5.59
CA ASN A 569 11.50 -38.24 6.75
C ASN A 569 10.20 -38.54 7.51
N THR A 570 9.76 -39.79 7.42
CA THR A 570 8.58 -40.28 8.14
C THR A 570 8.90 -40.88 9.50
N ASN A 571 10.19 -41.06 9.83
CA ASN A 571 10.64 -41.52 11.14
C ASN A 571 10.68 -40.35 12.13
N VAL A 572 9.51 -39.77 12.35
CA VAL A 572 9.29 -38.61 13.21
C VAL A 572 8.14 -38.90 14.16
N ARG A 573 8.17 -38.23 15.31
CA ARG A 573 7.17 -38.42 16.36
C ARG A 573 6.29 -37.20 16.51
N MET A 574 5.01 -37.45 16.75
CA MET A 574 4.04 -36.46 17.17
C MET A 574 4.41 -35.94 18.56
N LEU A 575 3.84 -34.79 18.95
CA LEU A 575 4.02 -34.21 20.30
C LEU A 575 3.67 -35.18 21.44
N SER A 576 2.74 -36.10 21.22
CA SER A 576 2.33 -37.15 22.16
C SER A 576 3.31 -38.32 22.26
N GLY A 577 4.38 -38.35 21.46
CA GLY A 577 5.30 -39.48 21.32
C GLY A 577 4.80 -40.59 20.36
N GLN A 578 3.65 -40.39 19.72
CA GLN A 578 3.11 -41.27 18.69
C GLN A 578 3.94 -41.25 17.40
N THR A 579 4.02 -42.39 16.72
CA THR A 579 4.50 -42.41 15.33
C THR A 579 3.41 -41.82 14.43
N LEU A 580 3.76 -41.38 13.23
CA LEU A 580 2.76 -40.88 12.26
C LEU A 580 1.66 -41.92 12.00
N LEU A 581 2.04 -43.21 11.97
CA LEU A 581 1.15 -44.33 11.70
C LEU A 581 0.21 -44.61 12.89
N THR A 582 0.72 -44.67 14.12
CA THR A 582 -0.12 -44.91 15.30
C THR A 582 -1.06 -43.73 15.57
N TYR A 583 -0.64 -42.49 15.32
CA TYR A 583 -1.52 -41.33 15.39
C TYR A 583 -2.63 -41.38 14.33
N SER A 584 -2.29 -41.70 13.08
CA SER A 584 -3.26 -41.78 11.98
C SER A 584 -4.31 -42.87 12.20
N ILE A 585 -3.89 -44.02 12.76
CA ILE A 585 -4.81 -45.04 13.24
C ILE A 585 -5.67 -44.47 14.36
N ASP A 586 -5.07 -43.79 15.35
CA ASP A 586 -5.82 -43.32 16.51
C ASP A 586 -6.97 -42.37 16.14
N VAL A 587 -6.71 -41.45 15.21
CA VAL A 587 -7.67 -40.47 14.66
C VAL A 587 -8.57 -41.07 13.56
N ASN A 588 -8.42 -42.37 13.25
CA ASN A 588 -9.22 -43.12 12.28
C ASN A 588 -9.13 -42.59 10.83
N ARG A 589 -7.90 -42.33 10.35
CA ARG A 589 -7.61 -41.80 9.02
C ARG A 589 -7.07 -42.89 8.07
N GLN A 590 -7.95 -43.77 7.61
CA GLN A 590 -7.58 -44.94 6.78
C GLN A 590 -6.77 -44.57 5.53
N ASN A 591 -7.20 -43.57 4.77
CA ASN A 591 -6.49 -43.15 3.55
C ASN A 591 -5.08 -42.60 3.85
N THR A 592 -4.90 -41.94 5.00
CA THR A 592 -3.58 -41.46 5.45
C THR A 592 -2.69 -42.62 5.90
N VAL A 593 -3.25 -43.62 6.59
CA VAL A 593 -2.55 -44.87 6.93
C VAL A 593 -2.06 -45.57 5.67
N GLU A 594 -2.90 -45.71 4.66
CA GLU A 594 -2.52 -46.30 3.36
C GLU A 594 -1.42 -45.50 2.68
N ALA A 595 -1.53 -44.17 2.65
CA ALA A 595 -0.51 -43.31 2.05
C ALA A 595 0.85 -43.43 2.76
N LEU A 596 0.86 -43.53 4.09
CA LEU A 596 2.09 -43.72 4.88
C LEU A 596 2.69 -45.11 4.65
N LEU A 597 1.88 -46.17 4.68
CA LEU A 597 2.36 -47.54 4.42
C LEU A 597 2.96 -47.68 3.02
N ALA A 598 2.32 -47.08 2.01
CA ALA A 598 2.81 -47.09 0.63
C ALA A 598 4.19 -46.40 0.46
N GLN A 599 4.56 -45.52 1.40
CA GLN A 599 5.88 -44.86 1.43
C GLN A 599 6.93 -45.62 2.24
N GLY A 600 6.61 -46.81 2.74
CA GLY A 600 7.55 -47.65 3.48
C GLY A 600 7.78 -47.23 4.93
N VAL A 601 6.81 -46.56 5.56
CA VAL A 601 6.85 -46.30 7.01
C VAL A 601 6.94 -47.62 7.77
N ASP A 602 7.82 -47.70 8.77
CA ASP A 602 7.98 -48.90 9.59
C ASP A 602 6.67 -49.25 10.33
N VAL A 603 6.06 -50.35 9.92
CA VAL A 603 4.79 -50.86 10.44
C VAL A 603 4.92 -51.45 11.86
N ASN A 604 6.15 -51.73 12.31
CA ASN A 604 6.44 -52.34 13.60
C ASN A 604 6.98 -51.34 14.64
N GLU A 605 7.17 -50.08 14.25
CA GLU A 605 7.68 -49.07 15.17
C GLU A 605 6.71 -48.83 16.34
N VAL A 606 7.28 -48.81 17.56
CA VAL A 606 6.52 -48.57 18.79
C VAL A 606 6.40 -47.08 19.09
N ASP A 607 5.22 -46.65 19.52
CA ASP A 607 5.03 -45.29 20.03
C ASP A 607 5.57 -45.13 21.47
N GLY A 608 5.52 -43.90 22.00
CA GLY A 608 5.93 -43.59 23.37
C GLY A 608 5.12 -44.28 24.47
N LEU A 609 3.99 -44.93 24.13
CA LEU A 609 3.17 -45.75 25.03
C LEU A 609 3.45 -47.25 24.83
N ASN A 610 4.51 -47.60 24.09
CA ASN A 610 4.88 -48.96 23.72
C ASN A 610 3.76 -49.71 22.95
N ARG A 611 3.04 -49.00 22.08
CA ARG A 611 2.00 -49.55 21.21
C ARG A 611 2.52 -49.60 19.77
N THR A 612 2.32 -50.72 19.11
CA THR A 612 2.53 -50.85 17.66
C THR A 612 1.22 -50.53 16.90
N PRO A 613 1.30 -50.20 15.60
CA PRO A 613 0.13 -50.13 14.72
C PRO A 613 -0.75 -51.39 14.79
N LEU A 614 -0.13 -52.58 14.80
CA LEU A 614 -0.86 -53.85 14.87
C LEU A 614 -1.60 -54.02 16.21
N LYS A 615 -0.98 -53.67 17.33
CA LYS A 615 -1.62 -53.69 18.66
C LYS A 615 -2.90 -52.85 18.66
N LEU A 616 -2.85 -51.64 18.09
CA LEU A 616 -4.00 -50.74 17.99
C LEU A 616 -5.12 -51.31 17.12
N ALA A 617 -4.79 -51.88 15.95
CA ALA A 617 -5.77 -52.48 15.06
C ALA A 617 -6.50 -53.67 15.70
N LEU A 618 -5.76 -54.55 16.40
CA LEU A 618 -6.33 -55.69 17.12
C LEU A 618 -7.20 -55.25 18.29
N MET A 619 -6.77 -54.27 19.08
CA MET A 619 -7.58 -53.75 20.20
C MET A 619 -8.90 -53.12 19.72
N ARG A 620 -8.93 -52.58 18.50
CA ARG A 620 -10.13 -52.04 17.85
C ARG A 620 -10.99 -53.10 17.16
N LEU A 621 -10.52 -54.36 17.11
CA LEU A 621 -11.15 -55.46 16.40
C LEU A 621 -11.37 -55.18 14.89
N ASP A 622 -10.50 -54.35 14.29
CA ASP A 622 -10.57 -53.92 12.89
C ASP A 622 -9.85 -54.93 11.98
N TYR A 623 -10.63 -55.78 11.30
CA TYR A 623 -10.11 -56.80 10.40
C TYR A 623 -9.37 -56.21 9.19
N ASN A 624 -9.93 -55.18 8.57
CA ASN A 624 -9.38 -54.62 7.33
C ASN A 624 -8.05 -53.91 7.58
N LEU A 625 -7.97 -53.15 8.67
CA LEU A 625 -6.72 -52.52 9.08
C LEU A 625 -5.67 -53.56 9.48
N THR A 626 -6.07 -54.60 10.23
CA THR A 626 -5.15 -55.69 10.61
C THR A 626 -4.59 -56.39 9.36
N ALA A 627 -5.45 -56.73 8.40
CA ALA A 627 -5.04 -57.39 7.15
C ALA A 627 -4.02 -56.54 6.39
N LYS A 628 -4.30 -55.24 6.23
CA LYS A 628 -3.35 -54.30 5.61
C LYS A 628 -2.03 -54.25 6.35
N LEU A 629 -2.02 -54.08 7.66
CA LEU A 629 -0.77 -54.02 8.42
C LEU A 629 0.04 -55.32 8.28
N MET A 630 -0.62 -56.48 8.27
CA MET A 630 0.02 -57.79 8.03
C MET A 630 0.60 -57.89 6.61
N ASP A 631 -0.10 -57.39 5.58
CA ASP A 631 0.39 -57.36 4.20
C ASP A 631 1.66 -56.49 4.05
N TYR A 632 1.79 -55.44 4.86
CA TYR A 632 2.98 -54.59 4.93
C TYR A 632 4.05 -55.09 5.92
N GLY A 633 3.90 -56.30 6.47
CA GLY A 633 4.94 -56.96 7.28
C GLY A 633 4.86 -56.71 8.79
N ALA A 634 3.67 -56.43 9.34
CA ALA A 634 3.50 -56.36 10.78
C ALA A 634 3.78 -57.72 11.45
N ASP A 635 4.55 -57.72 12.54
CA ASP A 635 4.94 -58.93 13.27
C ASP A 635 3.97 -59.23 14.42
N PRO A 636 3.09 -60.25 14.30
CA PRO A 636 2.18 -60.62 15.38
C PRO A 636 2.88 -61.30 16.57
N THR A 637 4.12 -61.74 16.40
CA THR A 637 4.90 -62.46 17.44
C THR A 637 5.71 -61.54 18.34
N ALA A 638 5.87 -60.27 17.95
CA ALA A 638 6.52 -59.23 18.72
C ALA A 638 5.96 -59.14 20.16
N LYS A 639 6.84 -58.90 21.14
CA LYS A 639 6.49 -58.91 22.57
C LYS A 639 5.36 -57.94 22.89
N GLU A 640 5.38 -56.79 22.23
CA GLU A 640 4.45 -55.69 22.38
C GLU A 640 3.02 -56.08 21.94
N ASN A 641 2.90 -57.02 21.01
CA ASN A 641 1.64 -57.50 20.42
C ASN A 641 1.03 -58.69 21.14
N GLN A 642 1.79 -59.42 21.97
CA GLN A 642 1.35 -60.67 22.60
C GLN A 642 0.07 -60.53 23.43
N GLU A 643 -0.08 -59.44 24.17
CA GLU A 643 -1.29 -59.16 24.96
C GLU A 643 -2.51 -58.99 24.08
N ALA A 644 -2.39 -58.21 23.00
CA ALA A 644 -3.49 -57.99 22.06
C ALA A 644 -3.85 -59.28 21.31
N VAL A 645 -2.87 -60.09 20.92
CA VAL A 645 -3.12 -61.40 20.29
C VAL A 645 -3.84 -62.36 21.25
N LYS A 646 -3.46 -62.39 22.54
CA LYS A 646 -4.17 -63.17 23.57
C LYS A 646 -5.60 -62.67 23.76
N PHE A 647 -5.80 -61.35 23.76
CA PHE A 647 -7.12 -60.74 23.85
C PHE A 647 -8.03 -61.19 22.68
N ILE A 648 -7.53 -61.17 21.45
CA ILE A 648 -8.28 -61.67 20.27
C ILE A 648 -8.68 -63.15 20.41
N LYS A 649 -7.81 -63.98 20.99
CA LYS A 649 -8.12 -65.38 21.31
C LYS A 649 -9.27 -65.49 22.31
N ALA A 650 -9.23 -64.68 23.37
CA ALA A 650 -10.26 -64.66 24.41
C ALA A 650 -11.63 -64.15 23.92
N VAL A 651 -11.64 -63.13 23.06
CA VAL A 651 -12.87 -62.59 22.46
C VAL A 651 -13.47 -63.55 21.42
N GLY A 652 -12.69 -64.49 20.88
CA GLY A 652 -13.20 -65.51 19.96
C GLY A 652 -13.37 -65.05 18.51
N ARG A 653 -12.72 -63.95 18.10
CA ARG A 653 -12.71 -63.45 16.71
C ARG A 653 -11.85 -64.35 15.81
N LYS A 654 -12.44 -65.42 15.28
CA LYS A 654 -11.76 -66.45 14.46
C LYS A 654 -11.11 -65.88 13.19
N ASP A 655 -11.77 -64.92 12.56
CA ASP A 655 -11.29 -64.18 11.39
C ASP A 655 -9.92 -63.51 11.63
N LEU A 656 -9.79 -62.78 12.73
CA LEU A 656 -8.52 -62.16 13.13
C LEU A 656 -7.49 -63.21 13.58
N GLN A 657 -7.92 -64.29 14.23
CA GLN A 657 -7.01 -65.37 14.63
C GLN A 657 -6.39 -66.09 13.44
N GLU A 658 -7.16 -66.31 12.38
CA GLU A 658 -6.68 -66.92 11.13
C GLU A 658 -5.64 -66.03 10.46
N LEU A 659 -5.89 -64.71 10.42
CA LEU A 659 -4.99 -63.72 9.84
C LEU A 659 -3.64 -63.62 10.59
N LEU A 660 -3.65 -63.82 11.91
CA LEU A 660 -2.47 -63.75 12.77
C LEU A 660 -1.64 -65.05 12.80
N ARG A 661 -2.07 -66.11 12.11
CA ARG A 661 -1.27 -67.34 12.03
C ARG A 661 0.00 -67.05 11.24
N PRO A 662 1.17 -67.56 11.69
CA PRO A 662 2.37 -67.52 10.86
C PRO A 662 2.04 -68.13 9.51
N ARG A 663 2.23 -67.39 8.40
CA ARG A 663 2.18 -68.01 7.08
C ARG A 663 3.32 -69.03 7.04
N GLU A 664 2.98 -70.32 7.06
CA GLU A 664 3.95 -71.38 6.82
C GLU A 664 4.57 -71.13 5.45
N VAL A 665 5.88 -70.90 5.43
CA VAL A 665 6.65 -70.86 4.19
C VAL A 665 6.66 -72.30 3.68
N GLU A 666 5.70 -72.65 2.81
CA GLU A 666 5.86 -73.84 1.97
C GLU A 666 7.06 -73.58 1.07
N ALA A 667 8.13 -74.35 1.31
CA ALA A 667 9.29 -74.41 0.44
C ALA A 667 8.88 -75.02 -0.92
N GLY A 668 8.59 -74.15 -1.90
CA GLY A 668 8.46 -74.43 -3.33
C GLY A 668 9.20 -73.34 -4.13
N PRO A 669 9.70 -73.63 -5.34
CA PRO A 669 10.99 -73.13 -5.81
C PRO A 669 11.03 -71.61 -5.94
N SER A 670 12.17 -71.06 -5.51
CA SER A 670 12.60 -69.67 -5.65
C SER A 670 12.08 -68.98 -6.92
N THR A 671 11.23 -67.96 -6.72
CA THR A 671 11.08 -66.82 -7.63
C THR A 671 11.50 -65.56 -6.88
N PRO A 672 12.29 -64.67 -7.50
CA PRO A 672 13.24 -63.83 -6.79
C PRO A 672 12.57 -62.66 -6.07
N ALA A 673 13.21 -62.24 -4.99
CA ALA A 673 13.00 -60.94 -4.38
C ALA A 673 13.09 -59.84 -5.45
N VAL A 674 12.02 -59.09 -5.66
CA VAL A 674 12.10 -57.81 -6.37
C VAL A 674 12.74 -56.83 -5.40
N ARG A 675 14.08 -56.89 -5.32
CA ARG A 675 14.87 -55.71 -5.03
C ARG A 675 14.66 -54.78 -6.22
N HIS A 676 13.98 -53.66 -6.01
CA HIS A 676 14.24 -52.51 -6.86
C HIS A 676 15.63 -52.01 -6.51
N GLU A 677 16.64 -52.62 -7.13
CA GLU A 677 17.92 -51.95 -7.32
C GLU A 677 17.63 -50.70 -8.14
N VAL A 678 17.75 -49.54 -7.50
CA VAL A 678 17.92 -48.29 -8.19
C VAL A 678 19.30 -48.38 -8.84
N GLU A 679 19.34 -48.46 -10.17
CA GLU A 679 20.56 -48.27 -10.94
C GLU A 679 21.17 -46.91 -10.54
N LEU A 680 22.31 -46.98 -9.85
CA LEU A 680 23.23 -45.87 -9.68
C LEU A 680 23.75 -45.46 -11.06
N PRO A 681 23.63 -44.18 -11.48
CA PRO A 681 24.42 -43.68 -12.60
C PRO A 681 25.90 -43.71 -12.18
N THR A 682 26.68 -44.45 -12.95
CA THR A 682 28.13 -44.51 -12.84
C THR A 682 28.77 -43.14 -13.00
N THR A 683 29.80 -42.92 -12.19
CA THR A 683 30.63 -41.73 -12.09
C THR A 683 31.62 -41.60 -13.26
N GLU A 684 31.47 -40.56 -14.07
CA GLU A 684 32.52 -39.86 -14.83
C GLU A 684 32.10 -38.38 -14.85
N ALA A 685 32.83 -37.32 -14.49
CA ALA A 685 34.21 -37.05 -14.08
C ALA A 685 34.18 -35.76 -13.20
N PRO A 686 35.20 -35.44 -12.39
CA PRO A 686 35.14 -34.32 -11.45
C PRO A 686 35.33 -32.95 -12.15
N PRO A 687 34.68 -31.86 -11.67
CA PRO A 687 34.99 -30.51 -12.12
C PRO A 687 36.37 -30.06 -11.59
N PRO A 688 37.07 -29.17 -12.32
CA PRO A 688 38.46 -28.85 -12.06
C PRO A 688 38.65 -28.14 -10.71
N SER A 689 39.67 -28.60 -10.01
CA SER A 689 40.22 -28.09 -8.75
C SER A 689 40.51 -26.58 -8.81
N TYR A 690 39.89 -25.80 -7.92
CA TYR A 690 40.42 -24.50 -7.50
C TYR A 690 41.35 -24.72 -6.30
N GLU A 691 42.63 -24.49 -6.53
CA GLU A 691 43.68 -24.48 -5.52
C GLU A 691 43.43 -23.38 -4.48
N LEU A 692 43.58 -23.75 -3.21
CA LEU A 692 43.80 -22.84 -2.10
C LEU A 692 45.13 -22.10 -2.30
N VAL A 693 45.06 -20.82 -2.68
CA VAL A 693 46.19 -19.89 -2.53
C VAL A 693 45.99 -19.09 -1.25
N ALA A 694 46.74 -19.45 -0.21
CA ALA A 694 47.06 -18.55 0.89
C ALA A 694 48.49 -18.85 1.38
N GLY A 695 49.43 -17.96 1.05
CA GLY A 695 50.68 -17.85 1.82
C GLY A 695 51.92 -17.31 1.09
N LYS A 696 52.15 -15.99 1.23
CA LYS A 696 53.44 -15.26 1.22
C LYS A 696 54.18 -15.09 -0.13
N VAL A 697 54.19 -13.86 -0.66
CA VAL A 697 55.21 -12.81 -0.43
C VAL A 697 54.51 -11.46 -0.44
#